data_AF-A0A8J7SXF1-F1
#
_entry.id   AF-A0A8J7SXF1-F1
#
_cell.length_a   1.000
_cell.length_b   1.000
_cell.length_c   1.000
_cell.angle_alpha   90.00
_cell.angle_beta   90.00
_cell.angle_gamma   90.00
#
_symmetry.space_group_name_H-M   'P 1'
#
loop_
_entity.id
_entity.type
_entity.pdbx_description
1 polymer ?
#
loop_
_entity_poly.entity_id
_entity_poly.type
_entity_poly.pdbx_seq_one_letter_code
_entity_poly.pdbx_strand_id
1 'polypeptide(L)'
;MFGLFKHKSKETIEEYREAGENLGVFTLTLVNVEDPFDPDPLWDRRYGGNPKIAEQRTGDGDFRLQAALDGCRDIKHVRDAEGRFRETTPVFTDVVVWIPEAKWRADAKRRGQRLEALASNLSQLHTSKFRRSLPADREPMYTIMPDAAIDPNSVVFQFGFGVYVPGPEDEMLGTIALKRGKDAEPVKFEEWSFWKGGAQVKRPIGVYSGQGSILITPNASGPVRAPLWFAQREGNVSLNLSAADAERVYSDNEHVRVAEQVTPKRDGEAFQWVLKDVRGAENGEDTLVVEVKFVSEPATRRAFNLPPPPPPKPPPAPPPAPKAKAPTPVPPPAPAKPGSRLADRMAKQAEPAPRGTGLGRFFGAPKPAEEPPPPATVAPGGDAGGAPEPQTPISQRFSIKLSGCALLRIDGARRLGGLEQWTIWFDRIGRPVRRADKDTVDTRRCLALSARADAPHLLYRLPGQSDFSPVRHMPSSLDTGSGKYLELLSTPVPEAYHGLLLLRQEQTLPLSTSVFLLGRSDSAAEGAQPDLPMELLDHPDSLRWADGQGPKGAKLNALNLSRRHVALRLVGNKLDIAMADGKMPIYVLNAEGKLLKTLAPGDRGSVLMSPDELFIVGSYLLRFHQEKLQAMSSREATVMRARAREPGVAR
;
A
#
# COMPACT_ATOMS: atom_id res chain seq x y z
N MET A 1 33.07 -23.10 -6.69
CA MET A 1 32.74 -22.25 -7.85
C MET A 1 31.30 -21.73 -7.84
N PHE A 2 30.29 -22.47 -7.34
CA PHE A 2 28.87 -22.03 -7.25
C PHE A 2 28.55 -20.84 -6.33
N GLY A 3 29.49 -20.42 -5.47
CA GLY A 3 29.30 -19.31 -4.52
C GLY A 3 29.55 -17.91 -5.10
N LEU A 4 30.47 -17.76 -6.07
CA LEU A 4 30.77 -16.47 -6.68
C LEU A 4 29.64 -15.98 -7.58
N PHE A 5 29.01 -16.89 -8.34
CA PHE A 5 27.97 -16.53 -9.32
C PHE A 5 26.68 -16.01 -8.66
N LYS A 6 26.27 -16.57 -7.50
CA LYS A 6 25.11 -16.08 -6.73
C LYS A 6 25.33 -14.72 -6.08
N HIS A 7 26.60 -14.31 -5.89
CA HIS A 7 26.93 -13.01 -5.33
C HIS A 7 26.76 -11.91 -6.39
N LYS A 8 27.29 -12.15 -7.60
CA LYS A 8 27.17 -11.21 -8.73
C LYS A 8 25.71 -10.95 -9.10
N SER A 9 24.89 -11.99 -9.18
CA SER A 9 23.46 -11.83 -9.48
C SER A 9 22.70 -11.02 -8.43
N LYS A 10 23.12 -11.05 -7.16
CA LYS A 10 22.47 -10.26 -6.09
C LYS A 10 22.83 -8.79 -6.17
N GLU A 11 24.10 -8.48 -6.40
CA GLU A 11 24.56 -7.11 -6.63
C GLU A 11 23.88 -6.51 -7.87
N THR A 12 23.79 -7.27 -8.97
CA THR A 12 23.07 -6.86 -10.17
C THR A 12 21.58 -6.61 -9.90
N ILE A 13 20.92 -7.40 -9.04
CA ILE A 13 19.52 -7.14 -8.64
C ILE A 13 19.42 -5.82 -7.87
N GLU A 14 20.32 -5.53 -6.92
CA GLU A 14 20.29 -4.29 -6.14
C GLU A 14 20.48 -3.06 -7.04
N GLU A 15 21.50 -3.06 -7.91
CA GLU A 15 21.73 -1.97 -8.88
C GLU A 15 20.53 -1.76 -9.82
N TYR A 16 19.93 -2.87 -10.26
CA TYR A 16 18.80 -2.82 -11.18
C TYR A 16 17.50 -2.36 -10.49
N ARG A 17 17.33 -2.69 -9.20
CA ARG A 17 16.25 -2.15 -8.37
C ARG A 17 16.39 -0.66 -8.15
N GLU A 18 17.58 -0.19 -7.78
CA GLU A 18 17.85 1.25 -7.62
C GLU A 18 17.56 2.03 -8.91
N ALA A 19 17.92 1.46 -10.07
CA ALA A 19 17.68 2.08 -11.37
C ALA A 19 16.19 2.12 -11.77
N GLY A 20 15.41 1.07 -11.49
CA GLY A 20 14.02 0.96 -11.91
C GLY A 20 12.99 1.50 -10.91
N GLU A 21 13.32 1.53 -9.61
CA GLU A 21 12.44 2.08 -8.56
C GLU A 21 12.15 3.58 -8.79
N ASN A 22 13.09 4.32 -9.38
CA ASN A 22 12.92 5.75 -9.66
C ASN A 22 11.83 6.08 -10.69
N LEU A 23 11.55 5.17 -11.63
CA LEU A 23 10.56 5.38 -12.70
C LEU A 23 9.35 4.46 -12.62
N GLY A 24 9.36 3.48 -11.72
CA GLY A 24 8.39 2.39 -11.73
C GLY A 24 8.46 1.54 -13.00
N VAL A 25 9.55 1.64 -13.77
CA VAL A 25 9.83 0.84 -14.97
C VAL A 25 11.25 0.32 -14.88
N PHE A 26 11.36 -1.00 -14.91
CA PHE A 26 12.61 -1.73 -14.97
C PHE A 26 12.96 -2.02 -16.42
N THR A 27 14.19 -1.70 -16.84
CA THR A 27 14.66 -1.88 -18.23
C THR A 27 15.87 -2.81 -18.31
N LEU A 28 15.67 -4.02 -18.83
CA LEU A 28 16.70 -5.05 -19.00
C LEU A 28 17.17 -5.03 -20.45
N THR A 29 18.43 -4.66 -20.68
CA THR A 29 19.05 -4.76 -22.00
C THR A 29 19.95 -5.98 -22.06
N LEU A 30 19.61 -6.92 -22.94
CA LEU A 30 20.47 -8.05 -23.28
C LEU A 30 21.25 -7.73 -24.56
N VAL A 31 22.57 -7.92 -24.53
CA VAL A 31 23.46 -7.76 -25.69
C VAL A 31 23.95 -9.11 -26.20
N ASN A 32 24.52 -9.13 -27.41
CA ASN A 32 24.98 -10.34 -28.12
C ASN A 32 23.85 -11.34 -28.45
N VAL A 33 22.63 -10.85 -28.63
CA VAL A 33 21.46 -11.62 -29.03
C VAL A 33 21.41 -11.73 -30.55
N GLU A 34 21.96 -12.81 -31.10
CA GLU A 34 21.93 -13.08 -32.54
C GLU A 34 20.50 -13.27 -33.06
N ASP A 35 19.71 -14.09 -32.37
CA ASP A 35 18.30 -14.34 -32.69
C ASP A 35 17.37 -13.82 -31.57
N PRO A 36 16.67 -12.69 -31.78
CA PRO A 36 15.76 -12.14 -30.77
C PRO A 36 14.44 -12.91 -30.68
N PHE A 37 14.19 -13.88 -31.55
CA PHE A 37 12.95 -14.66 -31.57
C PHE A 37 13.05 -15.99 -30.81
N ASP A 38 14.23 -16.33 -30.28
CA ASP A 38 14.44 -17.51 -29.46
C ASP A 38 14.15 -17.17 -27.98
N PRO A 39 13.05 -17.67 -27.38
CA PRO A 39 12.62 -17.29 -26.04
C PRO A 39 13.53 -17.86 -24.94
N ASP A 40 14.12 -19.04 -25.16
CA ASP A 40 14.87 -19.78 -24.14
C ASP A 40 16.13 -19.04 -23.65
N PRO A 41 17.05 -18.58 -24.53
CA PRO A 41 18.25 -17.86 -24.10
C PRO A 41 17.95 -16.45 -23.54
N LEU A 42 16.78 -15.89 -23.86
CA LEU A 42 16.30 -14.61 -23.31
C LEU A 42 15.71 -14.77 -21.90
N TRP A 43 15.07 -15.91 -21.64
CA TRP A 43 14.39 -16.21 -20.38
C TRP A 43 15.34 -16.59 -19.25
N ASP A 44 16.16 -17.62 -19.46
CA ASP A 44 17.11 -18.15 -18.48
C ASP A 44 18.23 -18.89 -19.23
N ARG A 45 19.47 -18.65 -18.80
CA ARG A 45 20.67 -19.29 -19.37
C ARG A 45 20.57 -20.83 -19.43
N ARG A 46 19.84 -21.43 -18.49
CA ARG A 46 19.71 -22.90 -18.35
C ARG A 46 19.02 -23.60 -19.53
N TYR A 47 18.24 -22.89 -20.33
CA TYR A 47 17.47 -23.50 -21.42
C TYR A 47 18.16 -23.43 -22.80
N GLY A 48 19.02 -22.42 -23.04
CA GLY A 48 19.53 -22.13 -24.40
C GLY A 48 21.04 -22.05 -24.58
N GLY A 49 21.85 -22.15 -23.52
CA GLY A 49 23.30 -22.41 -23.64
C GLY A 49 24.19 -21.37 -24.35
N ASN A 50 23.68 -20.23 -24.85
CA ASN A 50 24.55 -19.21 -25.48
C ASN A 50 25.27 -18.38 -24.40
N PRO A 51 26.57 -18.61 -24.15
CA PRO A 51 27.30 -17.97 -23.06
C PRO A 51 27.64 -16.50 -23.36
N LYS A 52 27.42 -16.04 -24.60
CA LYS A 52 27.80 -14.70 -25.04
C LYS A 52 26.76 -13.65 -24.69
N ILE A 53 25.50 -14.04 -24.53
CA ILE A 53 24.45 -13.09 -24.16
C ILE A 53 24.74 -12.62 -22.73
N ALA A 54 24.63 -11.33 -22.49
CA ALA A 54 24.89 -10.73 -21.19
C ALA A 54 23.96 -9.53 -20.96
N GLU A 55 23.68 -9.23 -19.70
CA GLU A 55 23.10 -7.94 -19.35
C GLU A 55 24.11 -6.82 -19.62
N GLN A 56 23.64 -5.73 -20.25
CA GLN A 56 24.48 -4.67 -20.80
C GLN A 56 25.35 -3.96 -19.75
N ARG A 57 24.82 -3.67 -18.56
CA ARG A 57 25.48 -2.84 -17.54
C ARG A 57 26.54 -3.61 -16.76
N THR A 58 26.20 -4.80 -16.32
CA THR A 58 26.99 -5.64 -15.40
C THR A 58 27.78 -6.73 -16.10
N GLY A 59 27.46 -6.98 -17.38
CA GLY A 59 28.01 -8.10 -18.14
C GLY A 59 27.62 -9.46 -17.54
N ASP A 60 26.57 -9.53 -16.73
CA ASP A 60 26.13 -10.79 -16.13
C ASP A 60 25.40 -11.65 -17.18
N GLY A 61 25.97 -12.83 -17.46
CA GLY A 61 25.41 -13.81 -18.38
C GLY A 61 24.26 -14.63 -17.78
N ASP A 62 24.12 -14.65 -16.46
CA ASP A 62 23.05 -15.37 -15.76
C ASP A 62 21.83 -14.46 -15.51
N PHE A 63 22.03 -13.14 -15.55
CA PHE A 63 20.97 -12.16 -15.38
C PHE A 63 20.15 -12.00 -16.68
N ARG A 64 19.03 -12.71 -16.70
CA ARG A 64 18.05 -12.79 -17.80
C ARG A 64 16.67 -12.34 -17.34
N LEU A 65 15.67 -12.37 -18.23
CA LEU A 65 14.32 -11.90 -17.91
C LEU A 65 13.75 -12.57 -16.66
N GLN A 66 13.95 -13.89 -16.48
CA GLN A 66 13.49 -14.59 -15.27
C GLN A 66 14.11 -14.01 -13.99
N ALA A 67 15.42 -13.76 -13.99
CA ALA A 67 16.12 -13.23 -12.83
C ALA A 67 15.70 -11.78 -12.53
N ALA A 68 15.49 -10.98 -13.59
CA ALA A 68 15.03 -9.61 -13.47
C ALA A 68 13.61 -9.53 -12.89
N LEU A 69 12.68 -10.38 -13.36
CA LEU A 69 11.31 -10.48 -12.83
C LEU A 69 11.28 -11.00 -11.38
N ASP A 70 12.13 -11.98 -11.06
CA ASP A 70 12.21 -12.54 -9.70
C ASP A 70 12.82 -11.55 -8.69
N GLY A 71 13.81 -10.77 -9.14
CA GLY A 71 14.50 -9.76 -8.33
C GLY A 71 13.68 -8.50 -8.10
N CYS A 72 12.80 -8.15 -9.06
CA CYS A 72 12.01 -6.92 -9.05
C CYS A 72 10.52 -7.27 -8.92
N ARG A 73 10.11 -7.85 -7.79
CA ARG A 73 8.69 -8.14 -7.56
C ARG A 73 7.96 -6.87 -7.13
N ASP A 74 6.70 -6.78 -7.54
CA ASP A 74 5.75 -5.79 -7.06
C ASP A 74 5.46 -6.06 -5.56
N ILE A 75 5.22 -5.03 -4.76
CA ILE A 75 4.68 -5.15 -3.40
C ILE A 75 3.23 -4.65 -3.44
N LYS A 76 2.27 -5.59 -3.44
CA LYS A 76 0.84 -5.29 -3.37
C LYS A 76 0.26 -5.60 -2.01
N HIS A 77 -0.64 -4.76 -1.54
CA HIS A 77 -1.42 -5.01 -0.34
C HIS A 77 -2.81 -5.50 -0.74
N VAL A 78 -3.14 -6.75 -0.42
CA VAL A 78 -4.41 -7.39 -0.78
C VAL A 78 -5.18 -7.70 0.48
N ARG A 79 -6.52 -7.57 0.45
CA ARG A 79 -7.36 -8.01 1.57
C ARG A 79 -7.47 -9.54 1.59
N ASP A 80 -7.22 -10.14 2.74
CA ASP A 80 -7.49 -11.56 2.97
C ASP A 80 -8.99 -11.81 3.16
N ALA A 81 -9.37 -13.09 3.33
CA ALA A 81 -10.76 -13.50 3.53
C ALA A 81 -11.38 -12.90 4.81
N GLU A 82 -10.55 -12.43 5.75
CA GLU A 82 -10.96 -11.74 6.97
C GLU A 82 -10.96 -10.21 6.82
N GLY A 83 -10.75 -9.70 5.61
CA GLY A 83 -10.76 -8.28 5.27
C GLY A 83 -9.48 -7.51 5.65
N ARG A 84 -8.43 -8.21 6.10
CA ARG A 84 -7.17 -7.59 6.54
C ARG A 84 -6.20 -7.44 5.38
N PHE A 85 -5.42 -6.36 5.39
CA PHE A 85 -4.36 -6.21 4.39
C PHE A 85 -3.20 -7.15 4.68
N ARG A 86 -2.88 -7.97 3.67
CA ARG A 86 -1.67 -8.78 3.60
C ARG A 86 -0.77 -8.23 2.52
N GLU A 87 0.49 -8.04 2.87
CA GLU A 87 1.54 -7.78 1.89
C GLU A 87 1.77 -9.04 1.05
N THR A 88 1.65 -8.87 -0.25
CA THR A 88 1.91 -9.88 -1.27
C THR A 88 2.97 -9.32 -2.20
N THR A 89 3.84 -10.19 -2.70
CA THR A 89 4.88 -9.79 -3.65
C THR A 89 4.66 -10.42 -5.02
N PRO A 90 3.60 -10.01 -5.76
CA PRO A 90 3.35 -10.58 -7.05
C PRO A 90 4.46 -10.24 -8.05
N VAL A 91 4.67 -11.12 -9.02
CA VAL A 91 5.55 -10.80 -10.15
C VAL A 91 4.83 -9.85 -11.10
N PHE A 92 5.57 -8.94 -11.75
CA PHE A 92 4.98 -8.09 -12.79
C PHE A 92 4.50 -8.93 -13.97
N THR A 93 3.27 -8.71 -14.40
CA THR A 93 2.63 -9.48 -15.47
C THR A 93 2.91 -8.94 -16.87
N ASP A 94 3.18 -7.65 -16.98
CA ASP A 94 3.20 -6.92 -18.24
C ASP A 94 4.63 -6.61 -18.69
N VAL A 95 4.98 -7.07 -19.89
CA VAL A 95 6.33 -6.91 -20.46
C VAL A 95 6.26 -6.42 -21.90
N VAL A 96 6.92 -5.29 -22.18
CA VAL A 96 7.18 -4.82 -23.53
C VAL A 96 8.58 -5.29 -23.94
N VAL A 97 8.67 -5.99 -25.07
CA VAL A 97 9.93 -6.46 -25.64
C VAL A 97 10.25 -5.61 -26.87
N TRP A 98 11.33 -4.85 -26.81
CA TRP A 98 11.81 -4.07 -27.94
C TRP A 98 12.92 -4.83 -28.67
N ILE A 99 12.76 -4.95 -29.99
CA ILE A 99 13.74 -5.61 -30.87
C ILE A 99 14.13 -4.68 -32.04
N PRO A 100 15.25 -4.94 -32.72
CA PRO A 100 15.68 -4.12 -33.86
C PRO A 100 14.60 -4.05 -34.94
N GLU A 101 14.25 -2.83 -35.35
CA GLU A 101 13.15 -2.59 -36.29
C GLU A 101 13.30 -3.40 -37.60
N ALA A 102 14.52 -3.56 -38.10
CA ALA A 102 14.79 -4.36 -39.30
C ALA A 102 14.35 -5.83 -39.15
N LYS A 103 14.63 -6.45 -38.00
CA LYS A 103 14.24 -7.85 -37.69
C LYS A 103 12.72 -7.94 -37.50
N TRP A 104 12.13 -6.97 -36.80
CA TRP A 104 10.66 -6.90 -36.62
C TRP A 104 9.93 -6.78 -37.96
N ARG A 105 10.33 -5.83 -38.81
CA ARG A 105 9.71 -5.60 -40.13
C ARG A 105 9.88 -6.80 -41.06
N ALA A 106 11.01 -7.51 -40.98
CA ALA A 106 11.24 -8.72 -41.76
C ALA A 106 10.26 -9.84 -41.41
N ASP A 107 9.97 -10.04 -40.12
CA ASP A 107 9.00 -11.05 -39.68
C ASP A 107 7.55 -10.59 -39.91
N ALA A 108 7.25 -9.30 -39.73
CA ALA A 108 5.93 -8.73 -40.03
C ALA A 108 5.52 -8.98 -41.50
N LYS A 109 6.46 -8.87 -42.46
CA LYS A 109 6.23 -9.23 -43.87
C LYS A 109 5.89 -10.71 -44.08
N ARG A 110 6.29 -11.58 -43.15
CA ARG A 110 6.02 -13.02 -43.11
C ARG A 110 4.84 -13.35 -42.19
N ARG A 111 3.90 -12.41 -42.02
CA ARG A 111 2.72 -12.53 -41.16
C ARG A 111 3.04 -12.66 -39.66
N GLY A 112 4.21 -12.20 -39.22
CA GLY A 112 4.54 -12.06 -37.79
C GLY A 112 4.54 -13.35 -36.98
N GLN A 113 4.77 -14.51 -37.61
CA GLN A 113 4.70 -15.81 -36.94
C GLN A 113 5.72 -15.95 -35.81
N ARG A 114 6.93 -15.41 -35.99
CA ARG A 114 7.98 -15.49 -34.95
C ARG A 114 7.73 -14.47 -33.85
N LEU A 115 7.15 -13.30 -34.17
CA LEU A 115 6.69 -12.32 -33.19
C LEU A 115 5.60 -12.91 -32.27
N GLU A 116 4.61 -13.59 -32.86
CA GLU A 116 3.55 -14.29 -32.13
C GLU A 116 4.12 -15.43 -31.26
N ALA A 117 4.99 -16.26 -31.83
CA ALA A 117 5.62 -17.37 -31.12
C ALA A 117 6.48 -16.88 -29.93
N LEU A 118 7.27 -15.83 -30.11
CA LEU A 118 8.09 -15.24 -29.05
C LEU A 118 7.22 -14.76 -27.87
N ALA A 119 6.18 -13.98 -28.15
CA ALA A 119 5.27 -13.47 -27.11
C ALA A 119 4.57 -14.61 -26.36
N SER A 120 4.06 -15.62 -27.08
CA SER A 120 3.37 -16.76 -26.48
C SER A 120 4.31 -17.61 -25.61
N ASN A 121 5.51 -17.92 -26.11
CA ASN A 121 6.47 -18.75 -25.39
C ASN A 121 6.98 -18.05 -24.12
N LEU A 122 7.28 -16.74 -24.20
CA LEU A 122 7.67 -15.97 -23.01
C LEU A 122 6.54 -15.91 -21.97
N SER A 123 5.28 -15.73 -22.39
CA SER A 123 4.12 -15.76 -21.49
C SER A 123 3.95 -17.13 -20.81
N GLN A 124 4.17 -18.23 -21.54
CA GLN A 124 4.12 -19.59 -20.98
C GLN A 124 5.25 -19.86 -19.98
N LEU A 125 6.48 -19.47 -20.30
CA LEU A 125 7.63 -19.59 -19.39
C LEU A 125 7.41 -18.78 -18.10
N HIS A 126 6.89 -17.56 -18.23
CA HIS A 126 6.51 -16.70 -17.13
C HIS A 126 5.45 -17.36 -16.24
N THR A 127 4.37 -17.86 -16.85
CA THR A 127 3.27 -18.54 -16.16
C THR A 127 3.74 -19.77 -15.40
N SER A 128 4.53 -20.62 -16.06
CA SER A 128 5.08 -21.84 -15.48
C SER A 128 5.95 -21.55 -14.27
N LYS A 129 6.84 -20.54 -14.38
CA LYS A 129 7.79 -20.19 -13.32
C LYS A 129 7.13 -19.53 -12.11
N PHE A 130 6.20 -18.61 -12.36
CA PHE A 130 5.67 -17.72 -11.32
C PHE A 130 4.21 -17.98 -10.96
N ARG A 131 3.64 -19.15 -11.31
CA ARG A 131 2.24 -19.53 -11.06
C ARG A 131 1.68 -19.14 -9.69
N ARG A 132 2.46 -19.26 -8.61
CA ARG A 132 2.04 -18.94 -7.22
C ARG A 132 2.16 -17.46 -6.85
N SER A 133 2.88 -16.68 -7.66
CA SER A 133 3.13 -15.25 -7.47
C SER A 133 2.43 -14.40 -8.54
N LEU A 134 1.63 -14.99 -9.42
CA LEU A 134 0.81 -14.24 -10.36
C LEU A 134 -0.46 -13.74 -9.67
N PRO A 135 -0.94 -12.54 -10.03
CA PRO A 135 -2.28 -12.07 -9.66
C PRO A 135 -3.34 -13.08 -10.13
N ALA A 136 -4.40 -13.24 -9.34
CA ALA A 136 -5.48 -14.18 -9.66
C ALA A 136 -6.30 -13.79 -10.91
N ASP A 137 -6.25 -12.50 -11.28
CA ASP A 137 -7.08 -11.85 -12.27
C ASP A 137 -6.32 -11.43 -13.54
N ARG A 138 -5.00 -11.71 -13.64
CA ARG A 138 -4.19 -11.27 -14.77
C ARG A 138 -3.09 -12.27 -15.13
N GLU A 139 -3.12 -12.72 -16.38
CA GLU A 139 -2.06 -13.53 -16.98
C GLU A 139 -0.89 -12.66 -17.49
N PRO A 140 0.33 -13.21 -17.62
CA PRO A 140 1.44 -12.47 -18.20
C PRO A 140 1.21 -12.05 -19.65
N MET A 141 1.31 -10.75 -19.91
CA MET A 141 1.09 -10.12 -21.20
C MET A 141 2.40 -9.65 -21.82
N TYR A 142 2.62 -10.02 -23.08
CA TYR A 142 3.80 -9.66 -23.86
C TYR A 142 3.40 -8.97 -25.16
N THR A 143 4.09 -7.87 -25.49
CA THR A 143 4.04 -7.24 -26.82
C THR A 143 5.45 -7.05 -27.35
N ILE A 144 5.65 -7.34 -28.64
CA ILE A 144 6.96 -7.23 -29.30
C ILE A 144 6.93 -6.01 -30.22
N MET A 145 7.65 -4.97 -29.81
CA MET A 145 7.65 -3.65 -30.45
C MET A 145 8.96 -3.41 -31.22
N PRO A 146 8.91 -2.72 -32.37
CA PRO A 146 10.11 -2.33 -33.10
C PRO A 146 10.78 -1.11 -32.45
N ASP A 147 12.11 -1.06 -32.48
CA ASP A 147 12.88 0.14 -32.14
C ASP A 147 14.01 0.33 -33.15
N ALA A 148 14.10 1.52 -33.74
CA ALA A 148 15.15 1.88 -34.68
C ALA A 148 16.47 2.22 -34.00
N ALA A 149 16.45 2.56 -32.71
CA ALA A 149 17.63 2.96 -31.94
C ALA A 149 18.34 1.78 -31.26
N ILE A 150 17.76 0.58 -31.27
CA ILE A 150 18.35 -0.61 -30.66
C ILE A 150 19.40 -1.23 -31.57
N ASP A 151 20.55 -1.58 -31.01
CA ASP A 151 21.62 -2.27 -31.71
C ASP A 151 21.13 -3.61 -32.31
N PRO A 152 21.63 -4.02 -33.50
CA PRO A 152 21.13 -5.22 -34.20
C PRO A 152 21.16 -6.54 -33.40
N ASN A 153 22.04 -6.63 -32.39
CA ASN A 153 22.21 -7.80 -31.53
C ASN A 153 21.80 -7.53 -30.08
N SER A 154 20.84 -6.63 -29.88
CA SER A 154 20.33 -6.29 -28.57
C SER A 154 18.81 -6.48 -28.50
N VAL A 155 18.33 -6.82 -27.31
CA VAL A 155 16.90 -6.90 -26.97
C VAL A 155 16.68 -6.18 -25.66
N VAL A 156 15.62 -5.37 -25.58
CA VAL A 156 15.28 -4.62 -24.37
C VAL A 156 13.94 -5.09 -23.84
N PHE A 157 13.89 -5.44 -22.56
CA PHE A 157 12.66 -5.75 -21.85
C PHE A 157 12.31 -4.61 -20.90
N GLN A 158 11.06 -4.14 -20.98
CA GLN A 158 10.51 -3.18 -20.03
C GLN A 158 9.33 -3.80 -19.30
N PHE A 159 9.36 -3.72 -17.96
CA PHE A 159 8.31 -4.22 -17.09
C PHE A 159 8.27 -3.37 -15.81
N GLY A 160 7.18 -3.43 -15.04
CA GLY A 160 7.01 -2.64 -13.82
C GLY A 160 5.65 -1.96 -13.74
N PHE A 161 5.47 -1.13 -12.71
CA PHE A 161 4.22 -0.39 -12.44
C PHE A 161 3.78 0.55 -13.56
N GLY A 162 4.75 1.15 -14.26
CA GLY A 162 4.51 2.03 -15.40
C GLY A 162 4.24 1.30 -16.71
N VAL A 163 4.33 -0.04 -16.72
CA VAL A 163 4.12 -0.88 -17.91
C VAL A 163 2.76 -1.57 -17.83
N TYR A 164 1.93 -1.33 -18.84
CA TYR A 164 0.64 -1.98 -18.99
C TYR A 164 0.42 -2.38 -20.44
N VAL A 165 0.31 -3.69 -20.70
CA VAL A 165 0.09 -4.23 -22.03
C VAL A 165 -1.37 -4.69 -22.13
N PRO A 166 -2.24 -4.01 -22.91
CA PRO A 166 -3.66 -4.33 -22.92
C PRO A 166 -3.93 -5.73 -23.50
N GLY A 167 -4.53 -6.60 -22.71
CA GLY A 167 -4.99 -7.92 -23.14
C GLY A 167 -6.21 -7.82 -24.05
N PRO A 168 -6.61 -8.88 -24.77
CA PRO A 168 -7.73 -8.87 -25.72
C PRO A 168 -9.08 -8.45 -25.12
N GLU A 169 -9.32 -8.79 -23.86
CA GLU A 169 -10.56 -8.52 -23.14
C GLU A 169 -10.54 -7.19 -22.38
N ASP A 170 -9.39 -6.49 -22.35
CA ASP A 170 -9.29 -5.22 -21.63
C ASP A 170 -10.11 -4.13 -22.32
N GLU A 171 -11.06 -3.54 -21.59
CA GLU A 171 -11.91 -2.44 -22.05
C GLU A 171 -11.11 -1.13 -22.02
N MET A 172 -11.10 -0.39 -23.13
CA MET A 172 -10.56 0.97 -23.14
C MET A 172 -11.57 1.93 -22.52
N LEU A 173 -11.24 2.46 -21.34
CA LEU A 173 -12.09 3.39 -20.57
C LEU A 173 -11.94 4.84 -21.03
N GLY A 174 -10.81 5.20 -21.64
CA GLY A 174 -10.55 6.57 -22.10
C GLY A 174 -9.36 6.70 -23.05
N THR A 175 -9.30 7.84 -23.75
CA THR A 175 -8.22 8.20 -24.67
C THR A 175 -7.29 9.22 -24.04
N ILE A 176 -6.02 9.21 -24.47
CA ILE A 176 -4.99 10.14 -24.00
C ILE A 176 -4.48 10.95 -25.19
N ALA A 177 -4.29 12.25 -24.99
CA ALA A 177 -3.70 13.15 -25.97
C ALA A 177 -2.61 14.01 -25.32
N LEU A 178 -1.51 14.23 -26.05
CA LEU A 178 -0.45 15.17 -25.68
C LEU A 178 -0.39 16.28 -26.73
N LYS A 179 -0.40 17.54 -26.31
CA LYS A 179 -0.39 18.70 -27.22
C LYS A 179 0.66 19.72 -26.82
N ARG A 180 1.31 20.33 -27.82
CA ARG A 180 2.27 21.43 -27.65
C ARG A 180 1.56 22.77 -27.45
N GLY A 181 0.91 22.91 -26.30
CA GLY A 181 -0.01 24.02 -26.02
C GLY A 181 -1.48 23.62 -26.20
N LYS A 182 -2.40 24.49 -25.76
CA LYS A 182 -3.84 24.18 -25.70
C LYS A 182 -4.47 23.98 -27.08
N ASP A 183 -4.02 24.75 -28.06
CA ASP A 183 -4.59 24.78 -29.41
C ASP A 183 -3.80 23.96 -30.44
N ALA A 184 -2.77 23.21 -29.99
CA ALA A 184 -1.95 22.39 -30.87
C ALA A 184 -2.58 21.03 -31.17
N GLU A 185 -2.24 20.46 -32.32
CA GLU A 185 -2.64 19.10 -32.69
C GLU A 185 -2.03 18.06 -31.74
N PRO A 186 -2.79 17.01 -31.37
CA PRO A 186 -2.26 15.92 -30.57
C PRO A 186 -1.11 15.19 -31.24
N VAL A 187 -0.10 14.84 -30.45
CA VAL A 187 0.93 13.88 -30.82
C VAL A 187 0.27 12.53 -31.07
N LYS A 188 0.61 11.93 -32.22
CA LYS A 188 0.22 10.56 -32.51
C LYS A 188 1.13 9.58 -31.76
N PHE A 189 0.55 8.82 -30.85
CA PHE A 189 1.24 7.70 -30.23
C PHE A 189 1.40 6.51 -31.18
N GLU A 190 2.47 5.75 -31.00
CA GLU A 190 2.55 4.41 -31.58
C GLU A 190 1.55 3.49 -30.86
N GLU A 191 0.83 2.69 -31.64
CA GLU A 191 -0.13 1.73 -31.11
C GLU A 191 0.60 0.47 -30.64
N TRP A 192 0.11 -0.14 -29.55
CA TRP A 192 0.54 -1.49 -29.19
C TRP A 192 0.26 -2.45 -30.34
N SER A 193 1.25 -3.29 -30.66
CA SER A 193 1.15 -4.24 -31.76
C SER A 193 1.19 -5.66 -31.23
N PHE A 194 0.19 -6.44 -31.62
CA PHE A 194 0.09 -7.86 -31.32
C PHE A 194 -0.05 -8.65 -32.62
N TRP A 195 0.36 -9.91 -32.59
CA TRP A 195 0.17 -10.83 -33.70
C TRP A 195 -0.62 -12.04 -33.21
N LYS A 196 -1.68 -12.38 -33.94
CA LYS A 196 -2.53 -13.54 -33.64
C LYS A 196 -3.01 -14.19 -34.92
N GLY A 197 -2.72 -15.46 -35.12
CA GLY A 197 -3.13 -16.20 -36.31
C GLY A 197 -2.61 -15.58 -37.61
N GLY A 198 -1.45 -14.93 -37.57
CA GLY A 198 -0.86 -14.23 -38.71
C GLY A 198 -1.45 -12.86 -39.05
N ALA A 199 -2.38 -12.34 -38.23
CA ALA A 199 -2.93 -11.00 -38.36
C ALA A 199 -2.33 -10.06 -37.30
N GLN A 200 -2.02 -8.83 -37.71
CA GLN A 200 -1.59 -7.79 -36.78
C GLN A 200 -2.82 -7.15 -36.14
N VAL A 201 -2.89 -7.20 -34.81
CA VAL A 201 -3.91 -6.53 -34.00
C VAL A 201 -3.25 -5.31 -33.34
N LYS A 202 -3.85 -4.14 -33.52
CA LYS A 202 -3.34 -2.90 -32.93
C LYS A 202 -4.27 -2.40 -31.82
N ARG A 203 -3.69 -1.86 -30.76
CA ARG A 203 -4.43 -1.25 -29.64
C ARG A 203 -3.86 0.15 -29.39
N PRO A 204 -4.70 1.20 -29.33
CA PRO A 204 -4.21 2.55 -29.08
C PRO A 204 -3.63 2.69 -27.66
N ILE A 205 -2.71 3.64 -27.48
CA ILE A 205 -2.33 4.08 -26.14
C ILE A 205 -3.50 4.84 -25.54
N GLY A 206 -3.98 4.39 -24.38
CA GLY A 206 -5.17 4.90 -23.72
C GLY A 206 -5.24 4.44 -22.28
N VAL A 207 -6.37 4.71 -21.64
CA VAL A 207 -6.67 4.23 -20.29
C VAL A 207 -7.47 2.94 -20.39
N TYR A 208 -6.94 1.84 -19.87
CA TYR A 208 -7.59 0.53 -19.88
C TYR A 208 -8.11 0.14 -18.50
N SER A 209 -9.12 -0.73 -18.47
CA SER A 209 -9.62 -1.34 -17.24
C SER A 209 -8.50 -2.13 -16.53
N GLY A 210 -8.19 -1.79 -15.27
CA GLY A 210 -7.12 -2.45 -14.50
C GLY A 210 -5.75 -1.79 -14.60
N GLN A 211 -5.60 -0.75 -15.43
CA GLN A 211 -4.36 0.01 -15.54
C GLN A 211 -4.20 0.95 -14.33
N GLY A 212 -3.14 0.75 -13.54
CA GLY A 212 -2.86 1.58 -12.36
C GLY A 212 -2.16 2.90 -12.68
N SER A 213 -1.31 2.93 -13.70
CA SER A 213 -0.56 4.12 -14.09
C SER A 213 -0.17 4.14 -15.57
N ILE A 214 0.28 5.30 -16.03
CA ILE A 214 0.79 5.51 -17.40
C ILE A 214 2.06 6.34 -17.30
N LEU A 215 3.19 5.77 -17.71
CA LEU A 215 4.45 6.49 -17.80
C LEU A 215 4.74 6.89 -19.25
N ILE A 216 4.86 8.20 -19.49
CA ILE A 216 5.21 8.80 -20.76
C ILE A 216 6.64 9.35 -20.68
N THR A 217 7.48 8.94 -21.62
CA THR A 217 8.91 9.30 -21.66
C THR A 217 9.31 9.86 -23.04
N PRO A 218 10.33 10.75 -23.11
CA PRO A 218 10.81 11.32 -24.37
C PRO A 218 11.77 10.39 -25.10
N ASN A 219 12.21 9.32 -24.44
CA ASN A 219 13.23 8.39 -24.93
C ASN A 219 12.88 6.95 -24.51
N ALA A 220 13.79 6.01 -24.76
CA ALA A 220 13.64 4.58 -24.51
C ALA A 220 13.62 4.18 -23.01
N SER A 221 13.54 5.12 -22.06
CA SER A 221 13.43 4.82 -20.63
C SER A 221 12.05 4.30 -20.20
N GLY A 222 11.02 4.45 -21.05
CA GLY A 222 9.66 4.03 -20.73
C GLY A 222 8.92 3.38 -21.91
N PRO A 223 7.75 2.80 -21.61
CA PRO A 223 6.97 2.01 -22.56
C PRO A 223 6.14 2.88 -23.51
N VAL A 224 5.67 4.05 -23.06
CA VAL A 224 4.95 5.02 -23.90
C VAL A 224 5.90 6.15 -24.27
N ARG A 225 6.32 6.17 -25.54
CA ARG A 225 7.31 7.13 -26.04
C ARG A 225 6.61 8.27 -26.77
N ALA A 226 6.85 9.50 -26.35
CA ALA A 226 6.33 10.69 -27.03
C ALA A 226 7.30 11.87 -26.90
N PRO A 227 7.44 12.73 -27.93
CA PRO A 227 8.25 13.94 -27.82
C PRO A 227 7.74 14.81 -26.67
N LEU A 228 8.59 15.01 -25.67
CA LEU A 228 8.40 16.04 -24.65
C LEU A 228 9.34 17.18 -25.03
N TRP A 229 8.79 18.21 -25.69
CA TRP A 229 9.52 19.34 -26.28
C TRP A 229 10.01 20.36 -25.25
N PHE A 230 10.18 19.97 -23.99
CA PHE A 230 10.90 20.79 -23.03
C PHE A 230 12.36 20.92 -23.49
N ALA A 231 12.97 22.08 -23.25
CA ALA A 231 14.27 22.47 -23.81
C ALA A 231 15.41 21.48 -23.46
N GLN A 232 15.20 20.61 -22.48
CA GLN A 232 16.04 19.45 -22.20
C GLN A 232 15.16 18.18 -22.12
N ARG A 233 15.42 17.21 -23.00
CA ARG A 233 14.67 15.96 -23.23
C ARG A 233 14.74 14.95 -22.07
N GLU A 234 14.66 15.41 -20.83
CA GLU A 234 14.95 14.63 -19.62
C GLU A 234 13.75 14.51 -18.67
N GLY A 235 12.67 15.27 -18.89
CA GLY A 235 11.44 15.15 -18.10
C GLY A 235 10.60 13.93 -18.51
N ASN A 236 9.96 13.28 -17.54
CA ASN A 236 8.95 12.23 -17.76
C ASN A 236 7.61 12.68 -17.16
N VAL A 237 6.51 12.14 -17.68
CA VAL A 237 5.15 12.39 -17.16
C VAL A 237 4.54 11.07 -16.73
N SER A 238 4.18 10.96 -15.45
CA SER A 238 3.45 9.81 -14.92
C SER A 238 2.03 10.21 -14.60
N LEU A 239 1.06 9.47 -15.13
CA LEU A 239 -0.35 9.58 -14.81
C LEU A 239 -0.71 8.44 -13.89
N ASN A 240 -1.10 8.73 -12.65
CA ASN A 240 -1.58 7.71 -11.74
C ASN A 240 -3.09 7.65 -11.78
N LEU A 241 -3.60 6.53 -12.29
CA LEU A 241 -5.02 6.25 -12.41
C LEU A 241 -5.56 5.67 -11.11
N SER A 242 -4.73 4.96 -10.34
CA SER A 242 -5.08 4.39 -9.04
C SER A 242 -5.00 5.36 -7.85
N ALA A 243 -4.52 6.59 -8.07
CA ALA A 243 -4.27 7.60 -7.05
C ALA A 243 -5.53 7.99 -6.26
N ALA A 244 -5.45 7.83 -4.94
CA ALA A 244 -6.43 8.35 -3.98
C ALA A 244 -6.20 9.85 -3.68
N ASP A 245 -5.05 10.41 -4.07
CA ASP A 245 -4.68 11.81 -3.89
C ASP A 245 -5.22 12.74 -4.99
N ALA A 246 -5.26 14.05 -4.68
CA ALA A 246 -5.81 15.08 -5.57
C ALA A 246 -4.92 15.35 -6.81
N GLU A 247 -3.63 15.00 -6.74
CA GLU A 247 -2.64 15.24 -7.78
C GLU A 247 -2.41 13.93 -8.56
N ARG A 248 -2.92 13.88 -9.80
CA ARG A 248 -2.95 12.66 -10.64
C ARG A 248 -1.86 12.61 -11.71
N VAL A 249 -1.22 13.76 -11.93
CA VAL A 249 -0.10 13.90 -12.86
C VAL A 249 1.12 14.22 -12.04
N TYR A 250 2.12 13.36 -12.15
CA TYR A 250 3.41 13.56 -11.54
C TYR A 250 4.40 13.93 -12.62
N SER A 251 5.10 15.02 -12.38
CA SER A 251 6.29 15.45 -13.11
C SER A 251 7.44 15.58 -12.12
N ASP A 252 8.67 15.56 -12.64
CA ASP A 252 9.87 15.62 -11.81
C ASP A 252 10.07 16.95 -11.06
N ASN A 253 9.24 17.97 -11.29
CA ASN A 253 9.26 19.31 -10.67
C ASN A 253 10.58 20.09 -10.80
N GLU A 254 11.66 19.46 -11.27
CA GLU A 254 12.92 20.07 -11.64
C GLU A 254 12.90 20.59 -13.07
N HIS A 255 12.26 19.85 -13.98
CA HIS A 255 12.15 20.21 -15.39
C HIS A 255 10.75 20.67 -15.71
N VAL A 256 9.74 20.01 -15.14
CA VAL A 256 8.34 20.22 -15.51
C VAL A 256 7.47 20.33 -14.27
N ARG A 257 6.58 21.33 -14.21
CA ARG A 257 5.58 21.50 -13.16
C ARG A 257 4.17 21.55 -13.71
N VAL A 258 3.19 21.04 -12.96
CA VAL A 258 1.77 21.21 -13.26
C VAL A 258 1.38 22.66 -12.97
N ALA A 259 1.07 23.43 -14.02
CA ALA A 259 0.72 24.84 -13.94
C ALA A 259 -0.80 25.05 -13.84
N GLU A 260 -1.60 24.18 -14.45
CA GLU A 260 -3.06 24.23 -14.43
C GLU A 260 -3.63 22.82 -14.45
N GLN A 261 -4.71 22.61 -13.69
CA GLN A 261 -5.52 21.39 -13.74
C GLN A 261 -6.98 21.78 -13.98
N VAL A 262 -7.54 21.26 -15.06
CA VAL A 262 -8.97 21.41 -15.39
C VAL A 262 -9.64 20.07 -15.16
N THR A 263 -10.60 20.07 -14.25
CA THR A 263 -11.47 18.92 -13.98
C THR A 263 -12.73 19.05 -14.84
N PRO A 264 -13.17 18.00 -15.52
CA PRO A 264 -14.38 18.05 -16.35
C PRO A 264 -15.61 18.38 -15.50
N LYS A 265 -16.49 19.24 -16.03
CA LYS A 265 -17.76 19.61 -15.38
C LYS A 265 -18.93 18.78 -15.89
N ARG A 266 -18.76 18.12 -17.03
CA ARG A 266 -19.77 17.30 -17.71
C ARG A 266 -19.13 16.02 -18.26
N ASP A 267 -19.95 15.01 -18.47
CA ASP A 267 -19.52 13.77 -19.10
C ASP A 267 -19.03 14.02 -20.54
N GLY A 268 -17.92 13.38 -20.88
CA GLY A 268 -17.29 13.51 -22.20
C GLY A 268 -16.34 14.71 -22.32
N GLU A 269 -16.21 15.57 -21.29
CA GLU A 269 -15.10 16.54 -21.21
C GLU A 269 -13.81 15.83 -20.75
N ALA A 270 -12.66 16.32 -21.24
CA ALA A 270 -11.37 15.77 -20.84
C ALA A 270 -10.92 16.34 -19.50
N PHE A 271 -10.28 15.51 -18.68
CA PHE A 271 -9.33 16.02 -17.70
C PHE A 271 -8.16 16.61 -18.46
N GLN A 272 -7.76 17.82 -18.08
CA GLN A 272 -6.65 18.51 -18.72
C GLN A 272 -5.64 18.94 -17.67
N TRP A 273 -4.38 18.64 -17.92
CA TRP A 273 -3.25 19.15 -17.15
C TRP A 273 -2.33 19.92 -18.07
N VAL A 274 -2.02 21.15 -17.68
CA VAL A 274 -1.09 22.00 -18.41
C VAL A 274 0.22 22.00 -17.64
N LEU A 275 1.23 21.38 -18.23
CA LEU A 275 2.57 21.29 -17.69
C LEU A 275 3.47 22.35 -18.35
N LYS A 276 4.31 23.00 -17.55
CA LYS A 276 5.25 24.03 -18.02
C LYS A 276 6.66 23.70 -17.56
N ASP A 277 7.64 24.09 -18.37
CA ASP A 277 9.04 24.05 -17.95
C ASP A 277 9.23 24.95 -16.70
N VAL A 278 9.94 24.43 -15.71
CA VAL A 278 10.21 25.09 -14.43
C VAL A 278 11.14 26.29 -14.61
N ARG A 279 12.03 26.25 -15.60
CA ARG A 279 12.97 27.34 -15.93
C ARG A 279 12.32 28.53 -16.64
N GLY A 280 11.06 28.36 -17.07
CA GLY A 280 10.30 29.37 -17.78
C GLY A 280 10.71 29.49 -19.24
N ALA A 281 9.71 29.58 -20.12
CA ALA A 281 9.91 29.97 -21.51
C ALA A 281 9.51 31.42 -21.68
N GLU A 282 10.30 32.20 -22.43
CA GLU A 282 9.99 33.60 -22.71
C GLU A 282 8.68 33.77 -23.49
N ASN A 283 8.18 32.73 -24.21
CA ASN A 283 7.09 32.87 -25.19
C ASN A 283 5.96 31.81 -25.13
N GLY A 284 5.85 30.98 -24.10
CA GLY A 284 4.73 30.01 -23.97
C GLY A 284 4.79 28.75 -24.86
N GLU A 285 5.78 28.63 -25.74
CA GLU A 285 6.01 27.49 -26.65
C GLU A 285 6.51 26.19 -25.95
N ASP A 286 6.85 26.27 -24.66
CA ASP A 286 7.28 25.12 -23.82
C ASP A 286 6.17 24.67 -22.86
N THR A 287 4.96 24.56 -23.40
CA THR A 287 3.80 24.02 -22.69
C THR A 287 3.49 22.62 -23.21
N LEU A 288 3.32 21.66 -22.31
CA LEU A 288 2.79 20.33 -22.61
C LEU A 288 1.40 20.23 -22.00
N VAL A 289 0.40 19.94 -22.83
CA VAL A 289 -0.96 19.70 -22.37
C VAL A 289 -1.21 18.20 -22.43
N VAL A 290 -1.58 17.61 -21.30
CA VAL A 290 -2.02 16.22 -21.19
C VAL A 290 -3.53 16.22 -21.05
N GLU A 291 -4.22 15.56 -21.97
CA GLU A 291 -5.67 15.41 -21.94
C GLU A 291 -6.04 13.93 -21.79
N VAL A 292 -6.92 13.63 -20.85
CA VAL A 292 -7.51 12.30 -20.69
C VAL A 292 -9.02 12.41 -20.79
N LYS A 293 -9.59 11.80 -21.82
CA LYS A 293 -11.03 11.82 -22.11
C LYS A 293 -11.62 10.43 -21.86
N PHE A 294 -12.50 10.34 -20.87
CA PHE A 294 -13.21 9.10 -20.57
C PHE A 294 -14.48 8.97 -21.40
N VAL A 295 -14.86 7.72 -21.70
CA VAL A 295 -16.02 7.42 -22.55
C VAL A 295 -17.34 7.70 -21.82
N SER A 296 -17.35 7.66 -20.48
CA SER A 296 -18.54 7.90 -19.65
C SER A 296 -18.18 8.18 -18.17
N GLU A 297 -19.11 8.72 -17.37
CA GLU A 297 -18.91 8.89 -15.93
C GLU A 297 -18.57 7.57 -15.20
N PRO A 298 -19.28 6.45 -15.47
CA PRO A 298 -18.91 5.16 -14.90
C PRO A 298 -17.49 4.72 -15.29
N ALA A 299 -17.02 5.03 -16.50
CA ALA A 299 -15.64 4.76 -16.90
C ALA A 299 -14.64 5.60 -16.11
N THR A 300 -14.92 6.90 -15.89
CA THR A 300 -14.12 7.77 -15.02
C THR A 300 -14.04 7.21 -13.60
N ARG A 301 -15.19 6.81 -13.03
CA ARG A 301 -15.24 6.26 -11.67
C ARG A 301 -14.47 4.94 -11.55
N ARG A 302 -14.58 4.06 -12.55
CA ARG A 302 -13.81 2.80 -12.63
C ARG A 302 -12.31 3.06 -12.77
N ALA A 303 -11.91 3.93 -13.67
CA ALA A 303 -10.50 4.24 -13.91
C ALA A 303 -9.82 4.87 -12.70
N PHE A 304 -10.56 5.67 -11.92
CA PHE A 304 -10.03 6.39 -10.76
C PHE A 304 -10.47 5.82 -9.41
N ASN A 305 -11.07 4.63 -9.39
CA ASN A 305 -11.60 3.99 -8.19
C ASN A 305 -12.42 4.95 -7.30
N LEU A 306 -13.22 5.82 -7.91
CA LEU A 306 -14.04 6.80 -7.18
C LEU A 306 -15.27 6.11 -6.59
N PRO A 307 -15.66 6.44 -5.34
CA PRO A 307 -16.87 5.88 -4.74
C PRO A 307 -18.11 6.28 -5.55
N PRO A 308 -19.16 5.43 -5.57
CA PRO A 308 -20.42 5.80 -6.18
C PRO A 308 -21.02 7.03 -5.46
N PRO A 309 -21.76 7.90 -6.18
CA PRO A 309 -22.42 9.03 -5.57
C PRO A 309 -23.39 8.54 -4.49
N PRO A 310 -23.54 9.29 -3.38
CA PRO A 310 -24.52 8.93 -2.38
C PRO A 310 -25.90 8.86 -3.04
N PRO A 311 -26.76 7.91 -2.65
CA PRO A 311 -28.12 7.85 -3.17
C PRO A 311 -28.81 9.20 -2.96
N PRO A 312 -29.63 9.66 -3.92
CA PRO A 312 -30.33 10.93 -3.79
C PRO A 312 -31.12 10.93 -2.48
N LYS A 313 -30.95 11.99 -1.67
CA LYS A 313 -31.72 12.14 -0.43
C LYS A 313 -33.21 12.05 -0.79
N PRO A 314 -34.00 11.19 -0.11
CA PRO A 314 -35.43 11.17 -0.31
C PRO A 314 -35.99 12.58 -0.09
N PRO A 315 -36.95 13.04 -0.93
CA PRO A 315 -37.51 14.36 -0.79
C PRO A 315 -38.07 14.55 0.63
N PRO A 316 -37.87 15.72 1.24
CA PRO A 316 -38.39 15.98 2.58
C PRO A 316 -39.89 15.72 2.60
N ALA A 317 -40.33 14.89 3.54
CA ALA A 317 -41.75 14.59 3.70
C ALA A 317 -42.52 15.91 3.92
N PRO A 318 -43.66 16.11 3.22
CA PRO A 318 -44.45 17.31 3.41
C PRO A 318 -44.95 17.38 4.87
N PRO A 319 -44.99 18.57 5.49
CA PRO A 319 -45.42 18.72 6.86
C PRO A 319 -46.87 18.22 7.04
N PRO A 320 -47.19 17.51 8.13
CA PRO A 320 -48.52 16.95 8.34
C PRO A 320 -49.55 18.07 8.51
N ALA A 321 -50.62 18.00 7.72
CA ALA A 321 -51.75 18.92 7.82
C ALA A 321 -52.49 18.74 9.17
N PRO A 322 -52.94 19.84 9.80
CA PRO A 322 -53.63 19.78 11.09
C PRO A 322 -55.00 19.08 10.96
N LYS A 323 -55.20 18.01 11.73
CA LYS A 323 -56.45 17.25 11.79
C LYS A 323 -57.54 18.04 12.53
N ALA A 324 -58.70 18.22 11.88
CA ALA A 324 -59.92 18.74 12.48
C ALA A 324 -60.50 17.78 13.53
N LYS A 325 -60.96 18.32 14.67
CA LYS A 325 -61.63 17.59 15.76
C LYS A 325 -63.08 17.26 15.39
N ALA A 326 -63.48 15.99 15.54
CA ALA A 326 -64.88 15.56 15.58
C ALA A 326 -65.43 15.57 17.03
N PRO A 327 -66.75 15.73 17.25
CA PRO A 327 -67.34 15.94 18.58
C PRO A 327 -67.69 14.63 19.32
N THR A 328 -67.58 14.68 20.65
CA THR A 328 -67.87 13.60 21.61
C THR A 328 -69.37 13.44 21.91
N PRO A 329 -69.88 12.21 22.12
CA PRO A 329 -71.26 11.96 22.55
C PRO A 329 -71.41 11.93 24.09
N VAL A 330 -72.63 12.28 24.55
CA VAL A 330 -73.07 12.42 25.95
C VAL A 330 -73.58 11.09 26.53
N PRO A 331 -73.33 10.75 27.82
CA PRO A 331 -74.00 9.64 28.52
C PRO A 331 -75.16 10.11 29.46
N PRO A 332 -76.15 9.24 29.78
CA PRO A 332 -77.37 9.58 30.52
C PRO A 332 -77.22 9.50 32.06
N PRO A 333 -78.19 10.00 32.86
CA PRO A 333 -77.99 10.32 34.28
C PRO A 333 -78.28 9.14 35.24
N ALA A 334 -77.66 9.17 36.42
CA ALA A 334 -77.84 8.20 37.51
C ALA A 334 -78.62 8.80 38.70
N PRO A 335 -79.38 8.00 39.48
CA PRO A 335 -80.15 8.46 40.65
C PRO A 335 -79.35 8.42 41.97
N ALA A 336 -79.99 8.96 43.03
CA ALA A 336 -79.41 9.61 44.21
C ALA A 336 -78.82 8.73 45.35
N LYS A 337 -78.01 9.40 46.20
CA LYS A 337 -77.24 8.97 47.39
C LYS A 337 -78.10 8.48 48.58
N PRO A 338 -77.51 7.78 49.58
CA PRO A 338 -76.92 8.43 50.80
C PRO A 338 -75.63 7.69 51.28
N GLY A 339 -74.76 8.09 52.22
CA GLY A 339 -74.65 9.13 53.26
C GLY A 339 -73.73 8.60 54.40
N SER A 340 -73.00 9.48 55.11
CA SER A 340 -72.16 9.29 56.35
C SER A 340 -70.74 8.69 56.17
N ARG A 341 -69.57 9.22 56.61
CA ARG A 341 -69.00 10.08 57.70
C ARG A 341 -68.63 9.38 59.05
N LEU A 342 -67.35 9.59 59.43
CA LEU A 342 -66.70 9.52 60.77
C LEU A 342 -66.53 8.12 61.40
N ALA A 343 -65.52 7.79 62.25
CA ALA A 343 -64.26 8.37 62.73
C ALA A 343 -63.60 7.33 63.69
N ASP A 344 -62.33 7.59 64.06
CA ASP A 344 -61.59 7.07 65.25
C ASP A 344 -61.10 5.59 65.23
N ARG A 345 -59.90 5.20 65.71
CA ARG A 345 -58.96 5.77 66.71
C ARG A 345 -57.58 5.04 66.65
N MET A 346 -56.48 5.76 66.89
CA MET A 346 -55.24 5.47 67.69
C MET A 346 -54.63 4.02 67.72
N ALA A 347 -53.31 3.75 67.73
CA ALA A 347 -52.14 4.43 68.28
C ALA A 347 -50.78 3.89 67.72
N LYS A 348 -49.73 4.70 67.93
CA LYS A 348 -48.26 4.63 67.73
C LYS A 348 -47.59 3.23 67.78
N GLN A 349 -46.61 2.84 66.95
CA GLN A 349 -45.29 3.37 66.51
C GLN A 349 -44.09 2.75 67.30
N ALA A 350 -43.30 1.89 66.63
CA ALA A 350 -41.87 1.57 66.83
C ALA A 350 -41.45 0.66 65.65
N GLU A 351 -40.82 1.15 64.58
CA GLU A 351 -39.36 1.25 64.29
C GLU A 351 -39.07 0.50 62.97
N PRO A 352 -37.98 0.84 62.23
CA PRO A 352 -38.02 0.92 60.77
C PRO A 352 -37.60 -0.38 60.05
N ALA A 353 -38.32 -0.70 58.98
CA ALA A 353 -37.97 -1.77 58.04
C ALA A 353 -36.95 -1.30 56.99
N PRO A 354 -36.00 -2.16 56.56
CA PRO A 354 -35.00 -1.82 55.56
C PRO A 354 -35.61 -1.86 54.15
N ARG A 355 -35.42 -0.79 53.37
CA ARG A 355 -35.67 -0.81 51.93
C ARG A 355 -34.49 -1.46 51.22
N GLY A 356 -34.72 -2.71 50.83
CA GLY A 356 -33.92 -3.43 49.87
C GLY A 356 -33.92 -2.77 48.49
N THR A 357 -32.77 -2.92 47.86
CA THR A 357 -32.37 -2.51 46.51
C THR A 357 -33.32 -3.00 45.43
N GLY A 358 -33.83 -2.08 44.61
CA GLY A 358 -34.45 -2.38 43.32
C GLY A 358 -33.48 -2.14 42.18
N LEU A 359 -33.35 -3.13 41.28
CA LEU A 359 -33.27 -2.97 39.82
C LEU A 359 -33.13 -4.37 39.19
N GLY A 360 -34.30 -4.97 38.94
CA GLY A 360 -34.45 -6.19 38.15
C GLY A 360 -34.56 -5.86 36.67
N ARG A 361 -33.77 -6.61 35.88
CA ARG A 361 -33.86 -6.82 34.43
C ARG A 361 -35.24 -7.30 34.00
N PHE A 362 -35.65 -6.95 32.78
CA PHE A 362 -36.60 -7.77 31.99
C PHE A 362 -36.11 -7.91 30.54
N PHE A 363 -35.61 -9.12 30.24
CA PHE A 363 -35.60 -9.72 28.91
C PHE A 363 -37.04 -10.17 28.56
N GLY A 364 -37.44 -10.02 27.30
CA GLY A 364 -38.63 -10.66 26.74
C GLY A 364 -38.30 -12.05 26.17
N ALA A 365 -39.16 -13.02 26.46
CA ALA A 365 -39.04 -14.45 26.20
C ALA A 365 -39.59 -14.89 24.81
N PRO A 366 -39.31 -16.13 24.34
CA PRO A 366 -39.74 -16.67 23.04
C PRO A 366 -40.98 -17.60 23.13
N LYS A 367 -41.66 -17.85 21.99
CA LYS A 367 -42.59 -18.98 21.72
C LYS A 367 -43.05 -19.00 20.24
N PRO A 368 -43.61 -20.10 19.67
CA PRO A 368 -43.23 -21.52 19.63
C PRO A 368 -43.04 -22.06 18.18
N ALA A 369 -42.67 -23.35 18.08
CA ALA A 369 -42.31 -24.13 16.89
C ALA A 369 -43.41 -24.38 15.84
N GLU A 370 -42.98 -24.51 14.59
CA GLU A 370 -43.67 -25.16 13.46
C GLU A 370 -42.67 -26.12 12.77
N GLU A 371 -43.13 -27.32 12.41
CA GLU A 371 -42.33 -28.47 11.92
C GLU A 371 -41.64 -28.25 10.56
N PRO A 372 -40.51 -28.93 10.28
CA PRO A 372 -39.82 -28.83 9.00
C PRO A 372 -40.34 -29.83 7.95
N PRO A 373 -40.42 -29.47 6.66
CA PRO A 373 -40.59 -30.44 5.57
C PRO A 373 -39.28 -31.18 5.23
N PRO A 374 -39.35 -32.37 4.58
CA PRO A 374 -38.22 -33.27 4.36
C PRO A 374 -37.22 -32.77 3.29
N PRO A 375 -36.01 -33.35 3.22
CA PRO A 375 -34.87 -32.74 2.51
C PRO A 375 -34.98 -32.88 1.00
N ALA A 376 -34.86 -31.75 0.29
CA ALA A 376 -34.52 -31.76 -1.12
C ALA A 376 -33.01 -31.96 -1.26
N THR A 377 -32.61 -33.13 -1.74
CA THR A 377 -31.30 -33.42 -2.32
C THR A 377 -30.94 -32.38 -3.38
N VAL A 378 -29.89 -31.59 -3.15
CA VAL A 378 -29.22 -30.78 -4.17
C VAL A 378 -27.82 -31.33 -4.38
N ALA A 379 -27.58 -31.77 -5.60
CA ALA A 379 -26.32 -32.29 -6.13
C ALA A 379 -25.21 -31.19 -6.14
N PRO A 380 -23.92 -31.55 -6.23
CA PRO A 380 -22.83 -30.59 -6.18
C PRO A 380 -22.82 -29.76 -7.46
N GLY A 381 -23.00 -28.45 -7.32
CA GLY A 381 -23.11 -27.54 -8.46
C GLY A 381 -22.58 -26.16 -8.13
N GLY A 382 -21.40 -25.87 -8.69
CA GLY A 382 -21.00 -24.53 -9.14
C GLY A 382 -20.62 -23.54 -8.05
N ASP A 383 -19.31 -23.31 -7.91
CA ASP A 383 -18.78 -22.02 -7.47
C ASP A 383 -19.36 -20.92 -8.38
N ALA A 384 -20.46 -20.32 -7.93
CA ALA A 384 -20.93 -19.05 -8.44
C ALA A 384 -19.97 -18.00 -7.90
N GLY A 385 -18.97 -17.66 -8.72
CA GLY A 385 -18.06 -16.55 -8.49
C GLY A 385 -18.88 -15.29 -8.20
N GLY A 386 -18.88 -14.89 -6.94
CA GLY A 386 -19.28 -13.55 -6.55
C GLY A 386 -18.39 -12.57 -7.32
N ALA A 387 -19.01 -11.57 -7.94
CA ALA A 387 -18.28 -10.46 -8.52
C ALA A 387 -17.31 -9.90 -7.47
N PRO A 388 -16.03 -9.67 -7.80
CA PRO A 388 -15.04 -9.23 -6.84
C PRO A 388 -15.48 -7.91 -6.20
N GLU A 389 -15.43 -7.84 -4.86
CA GLU A 389 -15.63 -6.58 -4.14
C GLU A 389 -14.66 -5.52 -4.71
N PRO A 390 -15.11 -4.26 -4.90
CA PRO A 390 -14.24 -3.21 -5.38
C PRO A 390 -13.07 -3.02 -4.39
N GLN A 391 -11.85 -3.27 -4.88
CA GLN A 391 -10.64 -3.08 -4.09
C GLN A 391 -10.59 -1.65 -3.55
N THR A 392 -10.38 -1.50 -2.23
CA THR A 392 -10.23 -0.18 -1.63
C THR A 392 -9.00 0.52 -2.25
N PRO A 393 -9.14 1.71 -2.86
CA PRO A 393 -8.02 2.38 -3.53
C PRO A 393 -6.94 2.74 -2.52
N ILE A 394 -5.73 2.22 -2.71
CA ILE A 394 -4.55 2.49 -1.87
C ILE A 394 -3.69 3.55 -2.55
N SER A 395 -3.19 4.52 -1.80
CA SER A 395 -2.24 5.50 -2.31
C SER A 395 -0.89 4.84 -2.59
N GLN A 396 -0.33 5.13 -3.77
CA GLN A 396 1.02 4.74 -4.15
C GLN A 396 2.08 5.78 -3.74
N ARG A 397 1.65 7.00 -3.41
CA ARG A 397 2.53 8.11 -3.01
C ARG A 397 2.62 8.27 -1.50
N PHE A 398 1.54 7.96 -0.79
CA PHE A 398 1.45 8.18 0.64
C PHE A 398 1.30 6.85 1.35
N SER A 399 2.16 6.61 2.32
CA SER A 399 2.14 5.40 3.13
C SER A 399 2.41 5.74 4.60
N ILE A 400 2.18 4.78 5.48
CA ILE A 400 2.63 4.88 6.87
C ILE A 400 3.85 3.98 7.02
N LYS A 401 4.97 4.52 7.49
CA LYS A 401 6.16 3.73 7.77
C LYS A 401 6.21 3.43 9.25
N LEU A 402 6.36 2.17 9.62
CA LEU A 402 6.70 1.76 10.97
C LEU A 402 8.20 1.99 11.18
N SER A 403 8.55 3.17 11.68
CA SER A 403 9.92 3.63 11.85
C SER A 403 10.59 3.12 13.12
N GLY A 404 9.82 2.72 14.13
CA GLY A 404 10.40 2.41 15.44
C GLY A 404 9.48 1.77 16.47
N CYS A 405 10.05 1.52 17.64
CA CYS A 405 9.33 1.10 18.84
C CYS A 405 9.43 2.17 19.93
N ALA A 406 8.29 2.53 20.52
CA ALA A 406 8.23 3.33 21.73
C ALA A 406 8.33 2.39 22.96
N LEU A 407 9.42 2.52 23.72
CA LEU A 407 9.78 1.57 24.78
C LEU A 407 9.00 1.88 26.07
N LEU A 408 7.92 1.14 26.30
CA LEU A 408 6.92 1.43 27.34
C LEU A 408 7.49 1.39 28.76
N ARG A 409 7.14 2.39 29.58
CA ARG A 409 7.37 2.33 31.02
C ARG A 409 6.34 1.46 31.73
N ILE A 410 6.82 0.63 32.65
CA ILE A 410 5.97 -0.19 33.54
C ILE A 410 6.32 0.04 35.01
N ASP A 411 7.14 1.04 35.31
CA ASP A 411 7.51 1.48 36.64
C ASP A 411 6.67 2.69 37.10
N GLY A 412 6.80 3.06 38.38
CA GLY A 412 6.14 4.25 38.94
C GLY A 412 4.62 4.26 38.74
N ALA A 413 4.08 5.39 38.28
CA ALA A 413 2.65 5.58 38.03
C ALA A 413 2.09 4.74 36.86
N ARG A 414 2.95 4.03 36.12
CA ARG A 414 2.59 3.19 34.97
C ARG A 414 2.64 1.71 35.28
N ARG A 415 2.81 1.35 36.56
CA ARG A 415 2.83 -0.03 37.01
C ARG A 415 1.51 -0.73 36.69
N LEU A 416 1.60 -1.82 35.96
CA LEU A 416 0.48 -2.71 35.68
C LEU A 416 0.44 -3.80 36.75
N GLY A 417 -0.74 -4.07 37.30
CA GLY A 417 -0.90 -5.08 38.36
C GLY A 417 -0.35 -6.43 37.92
N GLY A 418 0.64 -6.95 38.65
CA GLY A 418 1.26 -8.25 38.39
C GLY A 418 2.29 -8.30 37.27
N LEU A 419 2.47 -7.25 36.45
CA LEU A 419 3.53 -7.25 35.43
C LEU A 419 4.88 -6.91 36.06
N GLU A 420 5.85 -7.81 35.94
CA GLU A 420 7.19 -7.62 36.52
C GLU A 420 8.16 -7.05 35.49
N GLN A 421 8.10 -7.55 34.26
CA GLN A 421 9.08 -7.22 33.22
C GLN A 421 8.49 -7.42 31.82
N TRP A 422 8.93 -6.60 30.88
CA TRP A 422 8.83 -6.92 29.45
C TRP A 422 10.20 -7.01 28.79
N THR A 423 10.32 -7.76 27.69
CA THR A 423 11.55 -7.89 26.89
C THR A 423 11.24 -7.95 25.39
N ILE A 424 12.01 -7.21 24.61
CA ILE A 424 12.00 -7.23 23.14
C ILE A 424 13.38 -7.70 22.68
N TRP A 425 13.42 -8.68 21.78
CA TRP A 425 14.67 -9.15 21.16
C TRP A 425 14.77 -8.66 19.72
N PHE A 426 15.99 -8.37 19.28
CA PHE A 426 16.32 -7.99 17.93
C PHE A 426 17.37 -8.94 17.38
N ASP A 427 17.12 -9.48 16.19
CA ASP A 427 18.05 -10.36 15.51
C ASP A 427 19.33 -9.62 15.05
N ARG A 428 20.22 -10.35 14.39
CA ARG A 428 21.53 -9.84 13.93
C ARG A 428 21.44 -8.73 12.87
N ILE A 429 20.28 -8.46 12.32
CA ILE A 429 20.04 -7.40 11.33
C ILE A 429 19.12 -6.31 11.87
N GLY A 430 18.77 -6.38 13.16
CA GLY A 430 17.99 -5.38 13.85
C GLY A 430 16.48 -5.52 13.67
N ARG A 431 15.97 -6.67 13.23
CA ARG A 431 14.52 -6.94 13.18
C ARG A 431 14.03 -7.51 14.52
N PRO A 432 12.86 -7.09 15.03
CA PRO A 432 12.25 -7.70 16.20
C PRO A 432 11.96 -9.19 15.99
N VAL A 433 12.34 -10.01 16.97
CA VAL A 433 12.05 -11.45 16.98
C VAL A 433 10.57 -11.63 17.36
N ARG A 434 9.80 -12.31 16.50
CA ARG A 434 8.34 -12.48 16.65
C ARG A 434 7.99 -13.89 17.11
N ARG A 435 6.70 -14.14 17.33
CA ARG A 435 6.19 -15.49 17.62
C ARG A 435 6.63 -16.54 16.59
N ALA A 436 6.61 -16.20 15.31
CA ALA A 436 6.99 -17.12 14.22
C ALA A 436 8.47 -17.53 14.27
N ASP A 437 9.30 -16.77 14.99
CA ASP A 437 10.74 -16.94 15.07
C ASP A 437 11.20 -17.68 16.34
N LYS A 438 10.26 -18.00 17.26
CA LYS A 438 10.58 -18.55 18.59
C LYS A 438 11.48 -19.78 18.54
N ASP A 439 11.19 -20.69 17.61
CA ASP A 439 11.88 -21.98 17.52
C ASP A 439 13.09 -21.93 16.57
N THR A 440 13.29 -20.83 15.84
CA THR A 440 14.35 -20.68 14.82
C THR A 440 15.46 -19.73 15.25
N VAL A 441 15.18 -18.78 16.16
CA VAL A 441 16.12 -17.75 16.59
C VAL A 441 16.56 -18.00 18.04
N ASP A 442 17.88 -18.16 18.24
CA ASP A 442 18.47 -18.18 19.58
C ASP A 442 18.52 -16.76 20.17
N THR A 443 17.58 -16.46 21.07
CA THR A 443 17.46 -15.15 21.73
C THR A 443 18.66 -14.76 22.58
N ARG A 444 19.56 -15.69 22.95
CA ARG A 444 20.82 -15.37 23.65
C ARG A 444 21.83 -14.67 22.72
N ARG A 445 21.68 -14.87 21.40
CA ARG A 445 22.50 -14.22 20.36
C ARG A 445 21.87 -12.96 19.79
N CYS A 446 20.77 -12.51 20.39
CA CYS A 446 20.06 -11.29 20.02
C CYS A 446 20.41 -10.14 20.95
N LEU A 447 20.33 -8.91 20.43
CA LEU A 447 20.20 -7.74 21.28
C LEU A 447 18.85 -7.85 22.01
N ALA A 448 18.80 -7.61 23.32
CA ALA A 448 17.56 -7.57 24.07
C ALA A 448 17.40 -6.23 24.79
N LEU A 449 16.21 -5.67 24.74
CA LEU A 449 15.80 -4.50 25.53
C LEU A 449 14.70 -4.90 26.51
N SER A 450 14.78 -4.40 27.73
CA SER A 450 13.84 -4.76 28.79
C SER A 450 13.57 -3.60 29.72
N ALA A 451 12.35 -3.52 30.26
CA ALA A 451 12.06 -2.70 31.43
C ALA A 451 11.43 -3.56 32.51
N ARG A 452 11.64 -3.16 33.76
CA ARG A 452 11.11 -3.83 34.95
C ARG A 452 10.24 -2.87 35.76
N ALA A 453 9.23 -3.40 36.44
CA ALA A 453 8.33 -2.60 37.26
C ALA A 453 8.99 -1.99 38.51
N ASP A 454 10.12 -2.56 38.94
CA ASP A 454 10.91 -2.15 40.10
C ASP A 454 12.14 -1.30 39.75
N ALA A 455 12.39 -1.03 38.46
CA ALA A 455 13.56 -0.28 38.00
C ALA A 455 13.17 0.89 37.09
N PRO A 456 13.69 2.12 37.34
CA PRO A 456 13.32 3.29 36.54
C PRO A 456 14.09 3.39 35.20
N HIS A 457 15.08 2.53 34.99
CA HIS A 457 15.97 2.53 33.83
C HIS A 457 15.56 1.47 32.81
N LEU A 458 15.69 1.82 31.53
CA LEU A 458 15.71 0.83 30.46
C LEU A 458 16.97 -0.02 30.60
N LEU A 459 16.80 -1.32 30.40
CA LEU A 459 17.86 -2.32 30.42
C LEU A 459 18.13 -2.81 29.01
N TYR A 460 19.40 -3.11 28.72
CA TYR A 460 19.82 -3.75 27.48
C TYR A 460 20.74 -4.95 27.77
N ARG A 461 20.78 -5.91 26.85
CA ARG A 461 21.72 -7.02 26.84
C ARG A 461 22.24 -7.21 25.43
N LEU A 462 23.56 -7.09 25.23
CA LEU A 462 24.16 -7.30 23.92
C LEU A 462 24.20 -8.79 23.55
N PRO A 463 24.28 -9.12 22.25
CA PRO A 463 24.44 -10.49 21.79
C PRO A 463 25.56 -11.24 22.51
N GLY A 464 25.26 -12.43 23.03
CA GLY A 464 26.25 -13.29 23.72
C GLY A 464 26.53 -12.92 25.18
N GLN A 465 25.98 -11.82 25.69
CA GLN A 465 26.07 -11.48 27.12
C GLN A 465 25.01 -12.23 27.93
N SER A 466 25.34 -12.55 29.18
CA SER A 466 24.41 -13.19 30.13
C SER A 466 23.45 -12.17 30.77
N ASP A 467 23.99 -11.02 31.18
CA ASP A 467 23.32 -10.11 32.09
C ASP A 467 22.83 -8.83 31.40
N PHE A 468 21.75 -8.27 31.94
CA PHE A 468 21.23 -6.98 31.52
C PHE A 468 21.99 -5.84 32.21
N SER A 469 22.32 -4.81 31.44
CA SER A 469 22.94 -3.57 31.90
C SER A 469 21.97 -2.39 31.74
N PRO A 470 21.99 -1.38 32.62
CA PRO A 470 21.17 -0.19 32.45
C PRO A 470 21.69 0.68 31.31
N VAL A 471 20.79 1.24 30.50
CA VAL A 471 21.11 2.28 29.53
C VAL A 471 21.39 3.57 30.29
N ARG A 472 22.66 4.03 30.26
CA ARG A 472 23.12 5.20 31.02
C ARG A 472 22.97 6.52 30.27
N HIS A 473 22.97 6.48 28.94
CA HIS A 473 22.96 7.66 28.08
C HIS A 473 22.01 7.47 26.90
N MET A 474 21.30 8.54 26.55
CA MET A 474 20.52 8.66 25.31
C MET A 474 20.85 10.02 24.68
N PRO A 475 21.03 10.10 23.34
CA PRO A 475 20.95 9.00 22.38
C PRO A 475 22.10 7.99 22.52
N SER A 476 21.89 6.76 22.05
CA SER A 476 22.92 5.71 22.01
C SER A 476 22.71 4.73 20.85
N SER A 477 23.79 4.03 20.47
CA SER A 477 23.76 3.00 19.43
C SER A 477 24.03 1.63 20.05
N LEU A 478 23.15 0.67 19.78
CA LEU A 478 23.20 -0.68 20.36
C LEU A 478 23.56 -1.71 19.29
N ASP A 479 24.64 -2.46 19.52
CA ASP A 479 25.12 -3.49 18.60
C ASP A 479 24.19 -4.71 18.56
N THR A 480 23.92 -5.19 17.34
CA THR A 480 23.13 -6.39 17.05
C THR A 480 24.00 -7.63 16.77
N GLY A 481 25.32 -7.49 16.81
CA GLY A 481 26.31 -8.58 16.77
C GLY A 481 26.86 -8.93 15.40
N SER A 482 26.54 -8.13 14.37
CA SER A 482 27.01 -8.28 12.98
C SER A 482 27.74 -7.05 12.44
N GLY A 483 28.13 -6.12 13.33
CA GLY A 483 28.58 -4.78 12.93
C GLY A 483 27.43 -3.85 12.52
N LYS A 484 26.17 -4.26 12.74
CA LYS A 484 24.98 -3.43 12.59
C LYS A 484 24.50 -2.94 13.95
N TYR A 485 23.95 -1.73 13.98
CA TYR A 485 23.47 -1.10 15.22
C TYR A 485 22.04 -0.59 15.08
N LEU A 486 21.31 -0.57 16.19
CA LEU A 486 20.02 0.12 16.33
C LEU A 486 20.22 1.41 17.11
N GLU A 487 19.53 2.47 16.69
CA GLU A 487 19.62 3.78 17.32
C GLU A 487 18.51 3.93 18.37
N LEU A 488 18.90 4.34 19.57
CA LEU A 488 18.03 4.61 20.68
C LEU A 488 18.05 6.11 20.98
N LEU A 489 16.89 6.75 20.86
CA LEU A 489 16.70 8.18 21.06
C LEU A 489 15.92 8.46 22.35
N SER A 490 16.11 9.66 22.87
CA SER A 490 15.27 10.19 23.95
C SER A 490 13.82 10.32 23.45
N THR A 491 12.86 9.95 24.31
CA THR A 491 11.44 10.14 23.99
C THR A 491 10.98 11.57 24.34
N PRO A 492 10.08 12.17 23.55
CA PRO A 492 9.42 13.42 23.92
C PRO A 492 8.33 13.24 24.99
N VAL A 493 8.04 11.99 25.42
CA VAL A 493 7.01 11.64 26.40
C VAL A 493 7.60 10.74 27.52
N PRO A 494 8.54 11.27 28.33
CA PRO A 494 9.31 10.49 29.32
C PRO A 494 8.48 9.89 30.45
N GLU A 495 7.26 10.39 30.67
CA GLU A 495 6.29 9.84 31.61
C GLU A 495 5.66 8.52 31.11
N ALA A 496 5.66 8.27 29.80
CA ALA A 496 5.05 7.09 29.19
C ALA A 496 6.07 6.09 28.65
N TYR A 497 7.23 6.57 28.16
CA TYR A 497 8.25 5.74 27.52
C TYR A 497 9.65 6.00 28.09
N HIS A 498 10.53 5.01 28.03
CA HIS A 498 11.94 5.19 28.37
C HIS A 498 12.74 5.81 27.22
N GLY A 499 12.34 5.57 25.97
CA GLY A 499 13.03 6.01 24.77
C GLY A 499 12.33 5.53 23.50
N LEU A 500 12.83 5.98 22.36
CA LEU A 500 12.38 5.56 21.03
C LEU A 500 13.50 4.77 20.35
N LEU A 501 13.24 3.53 19.97
CA LEU A 501 14.20 2.73 19.21
C LEU A 501 13.83 2.79 17.72
N LEU A 502 14.77 3.21 16.88
CA LEU A 502 14.58 3.23 15.43
C LEU A 502 14.88 1.86 14.83
N LEU A 503 13.97 1.37 13.98
CA LEU A 503 14.16 0.12 13.25
C LEU A 503 15.07 0.36 12.05
N ARG A 504 15.94 -0.62 11.76
CA ARG A 504 16.78 -0.61 10.56
C ARG A 504 15.99 -0.74 9.27
N GLN A 505 14.90 -1.49 9.31
CA GLN A 505 14.03 -1.75 8.18
C GLN A 505 12.63 -1.31 8.56
N GLU A 506 12.17 -0.21 7.96
CA GLU A 506 10.80 0.27 8.16
C GLU A 506 9.82 -0.68 7.47
N GLN A 507 8.70 -0.97 8.13
CA GLN A 507 7.59 -1.66 7.47
C GLN A 507 6.64 -0.63 6.86
N THR A 508 6.28 -0.81 5.60
CA THR A 508 5.32 0.08 4.93
C THR A 508 3.90 -0.45 5.15
N LEU A 509 3.00 0.43 5.56
CA LEU A 509 1.57 0.15 5.70
C LEU A 509 0.80 1.01 4.68
N PRO A 510 -0.22 0.43 4.02
CA PRO A 510 -0.98 1.13 3.01
C PRO A 510 -1.85 2.23 3.62
N LEU A 511 -2.15 3.25 2.82
CA LEU A 511 -3.05 4.34 3.17
C LEU A 511 -4.09 4.56 2.06
N SER A 512 -5.30 4.98 2.41
CA SER A 512 -6.41 5.21 1.48
C SER A 512 -7.18 6.49 1.84
N THR A 513 -7.98 7.00 0.91
CA THR A 513 -9.05 7.98 1.20
C THR A 513 -10.22 7.36 1.97
N SER A 514 -10.31 6.03 2.02
CA SER A 514 -11.18 5.32 2.94
C SER A 514 -10.55 5.28 4.34
N VAL A 515 -11.39 5.20 5.38
CA VAL A 515 -10.91 5.11 6.76
C VAL A 515 -10.34 3.71 7.01
N PHE A 516 -9.09 3.64 7.47
CA PHE A 516 -8.45 2.43 7.96
C PHE A 516 -8.35 2.45 9.49
N LEU A 517 -8.63 1.31 10.11
CA LEU A 517 -8.45 1.11 11.54
C LEU A 517 -7.13 0.42 11.79
N LEU A 518 -6.24 1.07 12.54
CA LEU A 518 -5.00 0.49 13.02
C LEU A 518 -5.15 0.04 14.47
N GLY A 519 -4.65 -1.15 14.78
CA GLY A 519 -4.71 -1.72 16.11
C GLY A 519 -4.06 -3.09 16.20
N ARG A 520 -4.36 -3.86 17.25
CA ARG A 520 -3.85 -5.23 17.40
C ARG A 520 -4.85 -6.27 16.87
N SER A 521 -4.34 -7.32 16.24
CA SER A 521 -5.14 -8.49 15.90
C SER A 521 -5.56 -9.30 17.13
N ASP A 522 -6.68 -9.98 17.00
CA ASP A 522 -7.21 -10.92 17.99
C ASP A 522 -7.48 -12.25 17.28
N SER A 523 -6.55 -13.20 17.38
CA SER A 523 -6.64 -14.49 16.69
C SER A 523 -7.75 -15.40 17.24
N ALA A 524 -8.43 -15.01 18.32
CA ALA A 524 -9.43 -15.80 19.01
C ALA A 524 -10.86 -15.22 18.91
N ALA A 525 -11.07 -14.08 18.24
CA ALA A 525 -12.36 -13.39 18.22
C ALA A 525 -13.05 -13.46 16.86
N GLU A 526 -14.35 -13.79 16.85
CA GLU A 526 -15.30 -13.62 15.72
C GLU A 526 -15.61 -12.14 15.39
N GLY A 527 -14.84 -11.19 15.96
CA GLY A 527 -15.05 -9.75 15.80
C GLY A 527 -14.25 -9.15 14.65
N ALA A 528 -14.68 -7.95 14.20
CA ALA A 528 -13.99 -7.20 13.14
C ALA A 528 -12.53 -6.90 13.52
N GLN A 529 -11.60 -7.44 12.74
CA GLN A 529 -10.17 -7.16 12.83
C GLN A 529 -9.87 -5.71 12.40
N PRO A 530 -8.79 -5.09 12.89
CA PRO A 530 -8.30 -3.84 12.29
C PRO A 530 -7.87 -4.06 10.84
N ASP A 531 -8.05 -3.06 9.98
CA ASP A 531 -7.52 -3.05 8.60
C ASP A 531 -5.99 -3.15 8.61
N LEU A 532 -5.35 -2.51 9.59
CA LEU A 532 -3.90 -2.43 9.75
C LEU A 532 -3.48 -3.06 11.10
N PRO A 533 -3.29 -4.38 11.15
CA PRO A 533 -2.90 -5.06 12.38
C PRO A 533 -1.41 -4.90 12.70
N MET A 534 -1.11 -4.53 13.94
CA MET A 534 0.26 -4.38 14.46
C MET A 534 0.69 -5.61 15.26
N GLU A 535 1.57 -6.42 14.69
CA GLU A 535 1.98 -7.72 15.26
C GLU A 535 3.48 -7.83 15.54
N LEU A 536 4.27 -6.76 15.36
CA LEU A 536 5.73 -6.82 15.50
C LEU A 536 6.21 -7.19 16.92
N LEU A 537 5.38 -6.98 17.95
CA LEU A 537 5.72 -7.16 19.36
C LEU A 537 4.86 -8.27 20.00
N ASP A 538 4.80 -9.43 19.34
CA ASP A 538 3.91 -10.54 19.68
C ASP A 538 4.61 -11.81 20.23
N HIS A 539 5.93 -11.73 20.44
CA HIS A 539 6.72 -12.86 20.95
C HIS A 539 6.16 -13.35 22.29
N PRO A 540 5.89 -14.66 22.44
CA PRO A 540 5.16 -15.19 23.61
C PRO A 540 5.91 -15.03 24.92
N ASP A 541 7.24 -15.00 24.88
CA ASP A 541 8.07 -14.90 26.09
C ASP A 541 8.41 -13.44 26.45
N SER A 542 7.85 -12.45 25.73
CA SER A 542 8.15 -11.02 25.94
C SER A 542 7.62 -10.45 27.24
N LEU A 543 6.71 -11.12 27.94
CA LEU A 543 6.12 -10.62 29.18
C LEU A 543 6.38 -11.60 30.32
N ARG A 544 6.84 -11.08 31.45
CA ARG A 544 6.94 -11.80 32.70
C ARG A 544 5.98 -11.20 33.72
N TRP A 545 5.06 -12.02 34.18
CA TRP A 545 4.09 -11.68 35.21
C TRP A 545 4.45 -12.41 36.50
N ALA A 546 4.07 -11.85 37.64
CA ALA A 546 4.06 -12.55 38.91
C ALA A 546 3.17 -13.79 38.82
N ASP A 547 3.53 -14.84 39.56
CA ASP A 547 2.92 -16.16 39.46
C ASP A 547 1.39 -16.11 39.49
N GLY A 548 0.76 -16.67 38.45
CA GLY A 548 -0.69 -16.76 38.30
C GLY A 548 -1.42 -15.44 37.96
N GLN A 549 -0.74 -14.30 37.82
CA GLN A 549 -1.38 -13.01 37.56
C GLN A 549 -1.44 -12.61 36.08
N GLY A 550 -0.68 -13.27 35.21
CA GLY A 550 -0.65 -12.98 33.78
C GLY A 550 -1.88 -13.50 33.04
N PRO A 551 -2.52 -12.69 32.16
CA PRO A 551 -3.53 -13.20 31.25
C PRO A 551 -2.93 -14.29 30.35
N LYS A 552 -3.67 -15.39 30.14
CA LYS A 552 -3.22 -16.48 29.27
C LYS A 552 -2.99 -15.95 27.84
N GLY A 553 -1.77 -16.10 27.34
CA GLY A 553 -1.40 -15.62 26.01
C GLY A 553 -1.21 -14.11 25.88
N ALA A 554 -0.99 -13.38 26.99
CA ALA A 554 -0.65 -11.96 26.97
C ALA A 554 0.55 -11.67 26.06
N LYS A 555 0.43 -10.62 25.26
CA LYS A 555 1.45 -10.16 24.30
C LYS A 555 1.83 -8.72 24.63
N LEU A 556 3.07 -8.33 24.33
CA LEU A 556 3.56 -6.98 24.62
C LEU A 556 2.73 -5.90 23.89
N ASN A 557 2.39 -6.13 22.61
CA ASN A 557 1.51 -5.22 21.87
C ASN A 557 0.12 -5.03 22.53
N ALA A 558 -0.35 -5.98 23.36
CA ALA A 558 -1.65 -5.88 24.03
C ALA A 558 -1.65 -5.00 25.29
N LEU A 559 -0.48 -4.56 25.78
CA LEU A 559 -0.40 -3.73 26.99
C LEU A 559 -0.96 -2.31 26.78
N ASN A 560 -0.70 -1.71 25.63
CA ASN A 560 -1.06 -0.32 25.34
C ASN A 560 -1.67 -0.10 23.94
N LEU A 561 -1.91 -1.16 23.16
CA LEU A 561 -2.62 -1.08 21.88
C LEU A 561 -4.01 -1.73 21.97
N SER A 562 -5.02 -1.00 21.49
CA SER A 562 -6.40 -1.49 21.40
C SER A 562 -6.58 -2.28 20.10
N ARG A 563 -7.62 -3.12 20.03
CA ARG A 563 -7.96 -3.85 18.79
C ARG A 563 -8.23 -2.90 17.62
N ARG A 564 -8.92 -1.78 17.89
CA ARG A 564 -9.20 -0.69 16.95
C ARG A 564 -8.77 0.60 17.64
N HIS A 565 -7.51 1.01 17.50
CA HIS A 565 -6.95 2.07 18.34
C HIS A 565 -7.07 3.45 17.68
N VAL A 566 -6.68 3.55 16.42
CA VAL A 566 -6.66 4.81 15.66
C VAL A 566 -7.32 4.59 14.30
N ALA A 567 -8.11 5.58 13.88
CA ALA A 567 -8.63 5.71 12.53
C ALA A 567 -7.69 6.59 11.70
N LEU A 568 -7.33 6.12 10.52
CA LEU A 568 -6.40 6.76 9.59
C LEU A 568 -7.10 6.99 8.26
N ARG A 569 -6.93 8.16 7.65
CA ARG A 569 -7.45 8.45 6.31
C ARG A 569 -6.59 9.48 5.60
N LEU A 570 -6.31 9.28 4.32
CA LEU A 570 -5.71 10.31 3.48
C LEU A 570 -6.77 11.35 3.08
N VAL A 571 -6.51 12.62 3.39
CA VAL A 571 -7.35 13.76 2.99
C VAL A 571 -6.47 14.74 2.22
N GLY A 572 -6.58 14.72 0.89
CA GLY A 572 -5.65 15.44 0.02
C GLY A 572 -4.24 14.85 0.13
N ASN A 573 -3.28 15.65 0.57
CA ASN A 573 -1.89 15.24 0.84
C ASN A 573 -1.58 15.13 2.34
N LYS A 574 -2.60 15.11 3.20
CA LYS A 574 -2.46 15.04 4.65
C LYS A 574 -3.05 13.76 5.20
N LEU A 575 -2.46 13.26 6.27
CA LEU A 575 -3.00 12.15 7.03
C LEU A 575 -3.94 12.67 8.11
N ASP A 576 -5.22 12.34 8.01
CA ASP A 576 -6.21 12.55 9.04
C ASP A 576 -6.15 11.38 10.04
N ILE A 577 -5.77 11.66 11.28
CA ILE A 577 -5.76 10.70 12.37
C ILE A 577 -6.80 11.06 13.42
N ALA A 578 -7.56 10.05 13.87
CA ALA A 578 -8.56 10.22 14.92
C ALA A 578 -8.53 9.05 15.91
N MET A 579 -8.83 9.33 17.17
CA MET A 579 -9.03 8.29 18.17
C MET A 579 -10.21 7.41 17.76
N ALA A 580 -10.01 6.09 17.74
CA ALA A 580 -11.09 5.12 17.54
C ALA A 580 -11.51 4.55 18.91
N ASP A 581 -11.35 3.24 19.13
CA ASP A 581 -11.62 2.57 20.41
C ASP A 581 -10.33 2.48 21.29
N GLY A 582 -9.40 3.42 21.09
CA GLY A 582 -8.14 3.51 21.80
C GLY A 582 -8.33 3.84 23.28
N LYS A 583 -7.69 3.05 24.16
CA LYS A 583 -7.69 3.29 25.62
C LYS A 583 -6.45 4.02 26.11
N MET A 584 -5.47 4.21 25.23
CA MET A 584 -4.22 4.93 25.53
C MET A 584 -4.12 6.13 24.60
N PRO A 585 -3.40 7.19 24.99
CA PRO A 585 -3.23 8.36 24.13
C PRO A 585 -2.42 8.05 22.87
N ILE A 586 -2.66 8.85 21.82
CA ILE A 586 -1.81 8.93 20.63
C ILE A 586 -0.99 10.22 20.75
N TYR A 587 0.32 10.13 20.53
CA TYR A 587 1.22 11.29 20.60
C TYR A 587 1.68 11.65 19.20
N VAL A 588 1.29 12.82 18.71
CA VAL A 588 1.66 13.35 17.39
C VAL A 588 2.93 14.18 17.54
N LEU A 589 3.92 13.88 16.73
CA LEU A 589 5.24 14.48 16.75
C LEU A 589 5.55 15.16 15.41
N ASN A 590 6.39 16.19 15.42
CA ASN A 590 6.94 16.75 14.20
C ASN A 590 8.04 15.84 13.61
N ALA A 591 8.58 16.20 12.45
CA ALA A 591 9.63 15.45 11.76
C ALA A 591 10.91 15.27 12.60
N GLU A 592 11.21 16.19 13.53
CA GLU A 592 12.34 16.09 14.45
C GLU A 592 12.03 15.29 15.74
N GLY A 593 10.83 14.72 15.85
CA GLY A 593 10.42 13.91 17.00
C GLY A 593 9.99 14.70 18.23
N LYS A 594 9.68 16.00 18.11
CA LYS A 594 9.10 16.82 19.19
C LYS A 594 7.59 16.67 19.24
N LEU A 595 7.03 16.59 20.46
CA LEU A 595 5.58 16.50 20.67
C LEU A 595 4.86 17.75 20.17
N LEU A 596 3.92 17.56 19.25
CA LEU A 596 3.03 18.59 18.73
C LEU A 596 1.65 18.54 19.43
N LYS A 597 1.08 17.35 19.55
CA LYS A 597 -0.28 17.17 20.07
C LYS A 597 -0.46 15.78 20.69
N THR A 598 -1.31 15.70 21.70
CA THR A 598 -1.77 14.44 22.29
C THR A 598 -3.26 14.28 22.03
N LEU A 599 -3.67 13.14 21.49
CA LEU A 599 -5.07 12.73 21.40
C LEU A 599 -5.36 11.80 22.57
N ALA A 600 -6.20 12.26 23.50
CA ALA A 600 -6.59 11.49 24.67
C ALA A 600 -7.70 10.47 24.33
N PRO A 601 -7.82 9.37 25.08
CA PRO A 601 -8.95 8.46 24.95
C PRO A 601 -10.28 9.19 25.08
N GLY A 602 -11.18 8.99 24.11
CA GLY A 602 -12.50 9.64 24.07
C GLY A 602 -12.53 11.00 23.37
N ASP A 603 -11.39 11.53 22.92
CA ASP A 603 -11.36 12.74 22.09
C ASP A 603 -12.12 12.52 20.78
N ARG A 604 -13.01 13.46 20.43
CA ARG A 604 -13.80 13.42 19.19
C ARG A 604 -13.14 14.15 18.02
N GLY A 605 -12.02 14.83 18.27
CA GLY A 605 -11.29 15.60 17.26
C GLY A 605 -10.31 14.72 16.48
N SER A 606 -10.02 15.14 15.24
CA SER A 606 -8.94 14.57 14.44
C SER A 606 -7.74 15.53 14.35
N VAL A 607 -6.63 15.03 13.85
CA VAL A 607 -5.41 15.79 13.57
C VAL A 607 -5.01 15.52 12.12
N LEU A 608 -4.76 16.59 11.38
CA LEU A 608 -4.18 16.51 10.04
C LEU A 608 -2.67 16.60 10.15
N MET A 609 -2.00 15.53 9.77
CA MET A 609 -0.55 15.44 9.75
C MET A 609 0.02 15.71 8.36
N SER A 610 1.16 16.39 8.34
CA SER A 610 1.95 16.63 7.13
C SER A 610 2.96 15.49 6.92
N PRO A 611 3.43 15.26 5.69
CA PRO A 611 4.48 14.27 5.43
C PRO A 611 5.70 14.46 6.35
N ASP A 612 6.33 13.34 6.67
CA ASP A 612 7.44 13.16 7.61
C ASP A 612 7.15 13.42 9.08
N GLU A 613 5.96 13.91 9.44
CA GLU A 613 5.50 13.91 10.84
C GLU A 613 5.31 12.48 11.36
N LEU A 614 5.52 12.31 12.67
CA LEU A 614 5.46 11.00 13.33
C LEU A 614 4.30 10.94 14.32
N PHE A 615 3.89 9.73 14.67
CA PHE A 615 2.98 9.52 15.78
C PHE A 615 3.29 8.23 16.52
N ILE A 616 3.09 8.26 17.84
CA ILE A 616 3.23 7.10 18.71
C ILE A 616 1.83 6.57 19.02
N VAL A 617 1.60 5.29 18.73
CA VAL A 617 0.37 4.57 19.07
C VAL A 617 0.73 3.25 19.75
N GLY A 618 0.33 3.09 21.02
CA GLY A 618 0.86 2.02 21.86
C GLY A 618 2.41 2.04 21.87
N SER A 619 3.04 0.89 21.62
CA SER A 619 4.51 0.77 21.56
C SER A 619 5.11 0.96 20.16
N TYR A 620 4.37 1.57 19.24
CA TYR A 620 4.78 1.73 17.84
C TYR A 620 5.01 3.20 17.50
N LEU A 621 6.15 3.48 16.86
CA LEU A 621 6.47 4.79 16.28
C LEU A 621 6.25 4.71 14.77
N LEU A 622 5.27 5.46 14.28
CA LEU A 622 4.86 5.49 12.87
C LEU A 622 5.17 6.86 12.28
N ARG A 623 5.52 6.90 11.00
CA ARG A 623 5.77 8.12 10.24
C ARG A 623 4.83 8.19 9.07
N PHE A 624 4.20 9.35 8.88
CA PHE A 624 3.45 9.61 7.66
C PHE A 624 4.45 9.87 6.54
N HIS A 625 4.60 8.91 5.63
CA HIS A 625 5.58 9.00 4.57
C HIS A 625 4.93 9.43 3.26
N GLN A 626 5.48 10.47 2.68
CA GLN A 626 5.32 10.71 1.27
C GLN A 626 6.52 10.06 0.57
N GLU A 627 6.25 9.08 -0.28
CA GLU A 627 7.20 8.57 -1.24
C GLU A 627 7.71 9.79 -2.00
N LYS A 628 8.99 10.12 -1.78
CA LYS A 628 9.67 11.00 -2.70
C LYS A 628 9.74 10.17 -3.96
N LEU A 629 8.86 10.45 -4.92
CA LEU A 629 9.22 10.32 -6.32
C LEU A 629 10.53 11.08 -6.41
N GLN A 630 11.65 10.37 -6.31
CA GLN A 630 12.94 11.02 -6.44
C GLN A 630 12.84 11.69 -7.80
N ALA A 631 12.94 13.02 -7.79
CA ALA A 631 13.31 13.73 -8.99
C ALA A 631 14.47 12.95 -9.57
N MET A 632 14.34 12.55 -10.83
CA MET A 632 15.36 11.82 -11.55
C MET A 632 16.61 12.69 -11.60
N SER A 633 17.39 12.67 -10.53
CA SER A 633 18.67 13.34 -10.44
C SER A 633 19.55 12.66 -11.47
N SER A 634 19.76 13.35 -12.60
CA SER A 634 20.46 12.90 -13.79
C SER A 634 21.97 12.73 -13.58
N ARG A 635 22.41 12.16 -12.45
CA ARG A 635 23.82 11.82 -12.24
C ARG A 635 24.29 10.68 -13.16
N GLU A 636 23.41 9.79 -13.59
CA GLU A 636 23.80 8.68 -14.50
C GLU A 636 23.73 9.04 -16.00
N ALA A 637 22.90 10.01 -16.39
CA ALA A 637 22.81 10.43 -17.80
C ALA A 637 24.12 11.09 -18.29
N THR A 638 24.88 11.69 -17.38
CA THR A 638 26.20 12.27 -17.67
C THR A 638 27.26 11.18 -17.85
N VAL A 639 27.18 10.07 -17.11
CA VAL A 639 28.13 8.94 -17.23
C VAL A 639 27.87 8.15 -18.52
N MET A 640 26.61 7.99 -18.92
CA MET A 640 26.23 7.35 -20.18
C MET A 640 26.64 8.18 -21.41
N ARG A 641 26.55 9.52 -21.37
CA ARG A 641 26.97 10.39 -22.48
C ARG A 641 28.49 10.57 -22.58
N ALA A 642 29.23 10.49 -21.48
CA ALA A 642 30.70 10.57 -21.50
C ALA A 642 31.33 9.34 -22.17
N ARG A 643 30.74 8.14 -22.00
CA ARG A 643 31.24 6.90 -22.65
C ARG A 643 30.79 6.73 -24.10
N ALA A 644 29.70 7.38 -24.52
CA ALA A 644 29.23 7.35 -25.91
C ALA A 644 29.90 8.40 -26.83
N ARG A 645 30.80 9.24 -26.30
CA ARG A 645 31.43 10.35 -27.03
C ARG A 645 32.96 10.26 -27.20
N GLU A 646 33.57 9.09 -26.99
CA GLU A 646 34.94 8.86 -27.48
C GLU A 646 34.90 8.09 -28.82
N PRO A 647 34.83 8.78 -29.98
CA PRO A 647 35.32 8.20 -31.22
C PRO A 647 36.83 8.06 -31.11
N GLY A 648 37.32 6.88 -31.47
CA GLY A 648 38.72 6.48 -31.26
C GLY A 648 39.76 7.52 -31.64
N VAL A 649 40.78 7.63 -30.80
CA VAL A 649 42.11 8.04 -31.23
C VAL A 649 43.02 6.84 -31.03
N ALA A 650 43.48 6.32 -32.16
CA ALA A 650 44.49 5.30 -32.25
C ALA A 650 45.77 5.71 -31.50
N ARG A 651 46.27 4.83 -30.64
CA ARG A 651 47.61 4.21 -30.77
C ARG A 651 47.73 2.99 -29.87
#